data_AF-A0A363SIR6-F1
#
_entry.id   AF-A0A363SIR6-F1
#
_cell.length_a   1.000
_cell.length_b   1.000
_cell.length_c   1.000
_cell.angle_alpha   90.00
_cell.angle_beta   90.00
_cell.angle_gamma   90.00
#
_symmetry.space_group_name_H-M   'P 1'
#
loop_
_entity.id
_entity.type
_entity.pdbx_description
1 polymer ?
#
loop_
_entity_poly.entity_id
_entity_poly.type
_entity_poly.pdbx_seq_one_letter_code
_entity_poly.pdbx_strand_id
1 'polypeptide(L)'
;MARKKTVVKRTYDARPDTLDFRDRLYEPTLVEVPLRRSLEDYRKAKVPVLDQGEEGACTGFGLATVVHYLLRTRRVDPDTRPVSPRMLYEMARRYDEWSGEDYAGSSARGAMKGWHKHGVCSDEAWPYAPGRDGGVLTGARAREALQRPLGAYLRVNHRDIVALHAAISEVGILYATAAVHAGWEAVGGDGVISRNDANGEPHPLRGGHAFAIVAYDEHGLWLQNSWDTGWGRGGFGRLSYDDWLENGTDAWVARLGAPIELAEAKSSAVLHGAGSRGSRAYAGADLRPHIVSIGNDGRLSARGQYGTSPDDVREIFEKDFAEITQDWPKKRLLLYAHGGLVGEEEAVARVARERPRLLANQIYPLHFIWHTDFWSILKDLLEDALRQRRPEGVLDASKDFLLDRVDDGLEALARALGGKKLWDEVKENAILATQRQDGGARFVAERIRELCGREAGVEVHALAHSAGGVFQAPLVQYLSSGGTIASGPLKGGAGLGVKVATCTLWAPACRIELFKDTYLPAIRAGGIGRFALYTLSDQKERDDDCAGIYNKSLLYLVSNAGEEPHRIPLLRPDGGPLLGMQKYVREDAELGQLFAGGAADWVVAPNQKPADSPGASRATKHTDIDEEPVTLNATLARILGHPPVEPATGGRTNAAARELRQRLS
;
A
#
# COMPACT_ATOMS: atom_id res chain seq x y z
N MET A 1 39.99 7.10 -42.98
CA MET A 1 38.53 6.96 -42.85
C MET A 1 38.15 7.09 -41.39
N ALA A 2 37.64 8.24 -40.96
CA ALA A 2 37.15 8.43 -39.60
C ALA A 2 35.85 7.64 -39.44
N ARG A 3 35.82 6.64 -38.54
CA ARG A 3 34.58 5.99 -38.12
C ARG A 3 33.68 7.07 -37.53
N LYS A 4 32.54 7.36 -38.18
CA LYS A 4 31.45 8.11 -37.56
C LYS A 4 31.16 7.44 -36.21
N LYS A 5 31.46 8.12 -35.09
CA LYS A 5 30.95 7.72 -33.78
C LYS A 5 29.43 7.79 -33.89
N THR A 6 28.77 6.64 -33.84
CA THR A 6 27.31 6.58 -33.73
C THR A 6 26.93 7.33 -32.47
N VAL A 7 26.21 8.44 -32.59
CA VAL A 7 25.68 9.17 -31.43
C VAL A 7 24.60 8.28 -30.83
N VAL A 8 24.92 7.60 -29.72
CA VAL A 8 23.94 6.81 -28.97
C VAL A 8 22.91 7.78 -28.39
N LYS A 9 21.63 7.58 -28.71
CA LYS A 9 20.55 8.42 -28.21
C LYS A 9 20.30 8.06 -26.74
N ARG A 10 20.56 9.01 -25.83
CA ARG A 10 20.37 8.82 -24.38
C ARG A 10 19.12 9.51 -23.89
N THR A 11 18.51 8.94 -22.85
CA THR A 11 17.34 9.50 -22.16
C THR A 11 17.78 10.08 -20.82
N TYR A 12 17.43 11.35 -20.56
CA TYR A 12 17.80 12.12 -19.36
C TYR A 12 16.55 12.48 -18.56
N ASP A 13 16.18 11.64 -17.60
CA ASP A 13 14.86 11.68 -16.97
C ASP A 13 14.87 11.49 -15.45
N ALA A 14 16.02 11.70 -14.79
CA ALA A 14 16.00 11.91 -13.34
C ALA A 14 15.31 13.25 -13.02
N ARG A 15 14.44 13.27 -12.01
CA ARG A 15 13.81 14.51 -11.51
C ARG A 15 14.37 14.91 -10.14
N PRO A 16 14.51 16.22 -9.87
CA PRO A 16 14.83 16.70 -8.52
C PRO A 16 13.76 16.26 -7.51
N ASP A 17 14.18 15.92 -6.30
CA ASP A 17 13.25 15.58 -5.22
C ASP A 17 12.43 16.82 -4.78
N THR A 18 11.11 16.68 -4.67
CA THR A 18 10.23 17.68 -4.04
C THR A 18 10.59 17.87 -2.56
N LEU A 19 10.33 19.04 -1.98
CA LEU A 19 10.62 19.28 -0.57
C LEU A 19 9.71 18.40 0.32
N ASP A 20 10.30 17.53 1.16
CA ASP A 20 9.57 16.67 2.11
C ASP A 20 10.23 16.80 3.48
N PHE A 21 9.50 17.36 4.45
CA PHE A 21 9.97 17.59 5.82
C PHE A 21 10.27 16.30 6.60
N ARG A 22 9.93 15.13 6.05
CA ARG A 22 10.22 13.82 6.66
C ARG A 22 11.59 13.28 6.27
N ASP A 23 12.27 13.88 5.28
CA ASP A 23 13.65 13.55 4.96
C ASP A 23 14.52 13.80 6.19
N ARG A 24 15.27 12.79 6.60
CA ARG A 24 16.30 12.95 7.62
C ARG A 24 17.55 13.49 6.96
N LEU A 25 17.97 14.69 7.35
CA LEU A 25 19.20 15.27 6.87
C LEU A 25 20.41 14.57 7.51
N TYR A 26 21.46 14.39 6.72
CA TYR A 26 22.75 13.96 7.23
C TYR A 26 23.39 15.11 8.00
N GLU A 27 23.76 14.82 9.25
CA GLU A 27 24.55 15.71 10.10
C GLU A 27 25.99 15.16 10.17
N PRO A 28 27.01 15.95 9.80
CA PRO A 28 28.40 15.50 9.83
C PRO A 28 28.86 15.02 11.21
N THR A 29 29.48 13.84 11.28
CA THR A 29 29.86 13.14 12.52
C THR A 29 31.24 13.53 13.08
N LEU A 30 31.82 14.64 12.62
CA LEU A 30 33.21 15.06 12.89
C LEU A 30 34.27 14.02 12.48
N VAL A 31 33.96 13.14 11.52
CA VAL A 31 34.94 12.23 10.90
C VAL A 31 36.10 13.03 10.28
N GLU A 32 37.31 12.48 10.32
CA GLU A 32 38.44 13.05 9.59
C GLU A 32 38.14 13.00 8.08
N VAL A 33 38.12 14.19 7.46
CA VAL A 33 37.93 14.35 6.02
C VAL A 33 39.31 14.48 5.37
N PRO A 34 39.77 13.50 4.57
CA PRO A 34 41.06 13.59 3.92
C PRO A 34 41.06 14.71 2.88
N LEU A 35 42.25 15.25 2.56
CA LEU A 35 42.40 16.29 1.52
C LEU A 35 41.87 15.85 0.15
N ARG A 36 41.95 14.54 -0.13
CA ARG A 36 41.46 13.92 -1.36
C ARG A 36 41.05 12.48 -1.08
N ARG A 37 40.06 12.01 -1.82
CA ARG A 37 39.70 10.58 -1.92
C ARG A 37 39.98 10.14 -3.34
N SER A 38 41.00 9.32 -3.55
CA SER A 38 41.46 8.99 -4.90
C SER A 38 40.47 8.08 -5.63
N LEU A 39 40.30 8.31 -6.93
CA LEU A 39 39.53 7.40 -7.79
C LEU A 39 40.17 5.99 -7.83
N GLU A 40 41.49 5.90 -7.68
CA GLU A 40 42.21 4.62 -7.67
C GLU A 40 41.85 3.77 -6.45
N ASP A 41 41.68 4.39 -5.28
CA ASP A 41 41.22 3.68 -4.08
C ASP A 41 39.81 3.14 -4.25
N TYR A 42 38.90 3.92 -4.84
CA TYR A 42 37.55 3.44 -5.19
C TYR A 42 37.61 2.23 -6.12
N ARG A 43 38.46 2.26 -7.16
CA ARG A 43 38.57 1.16 -8.14
C ARG A 43 39.04 -0.15 -7.52
N LYS A 44 39.69 -0.15 -6.36
CA LYS A 44 40.06 -1.38 -5.61
C LYS A 44 38.82 -2.17 -5.18
N ALA A 45 37.67 -1.53 -4.99
CA ALA A 45 36.40 -2.21 -4.69
C ALA A 45 35.84 -3.00 -5.88
N LYS A 46 36.37 -2.81 -7.10
CA LYS A 46 35.95 -3.50 -8.33
C LYS A 46 34.43 -3.43 -8.56
N VAL A 47 33.86 -2.25 -8.34
CA VAL A 47 32.45 -1.97 -8.66
C VAL A 47 32.30 -2.00 -10.20
N PRO A 48 31.30 -2.72 -10.75
CA PRO A 48 31.10 -2.75 -12.19
C PRO A 48 30.62 -1.40 -12.71
N VAL A 49 31.15 -0.97 -13.85
CA VAL A 49 30.57 0.13 -14.64
C VAL A 49 29.43 -0.48 -15.48
N LEU A 50 28.25 0.09 -15.35
CA LEU A 50 27.03 -0.43 -15.95
C LEU A 50 26.68 0.35 -17.23
N ASP A 51 25.73 -0.18 -18.01
CA ASP A 51 25.21 0.47 -19.22
C ASP A 51 23.67 0.44 -19.23
N GLN A 52 23.05 1.62 -19.12
CA GLN A 52 21.59 1.78 -19.15
C GLN A 52 21.04 1.79 -20.59
N GLY A 53 21.89 1.88 -21.62
CA GLY A 53 21.46 2.03 -23.00
C GLY A 53 20.59 3.28 -23.23
N GLU A 54 19.47 3.10 -23.94
CA GLU A 54 18.60 4.20 -24.36
C GLU A 54 17.43 4.46 -23.39
N GLU A 55 17.23 3.60 -22.37
CA GLU A 55 16.15 3.76 -21.40
C GLU A 55 16.51 4.77 -20.32
N GLY A 56 15.47 5.45 -19.85
CA GLY A 56 15.49 6.36 -18.72
C GLY A 56 15.70 5.73 -17.34
N ALA A 57 16.52 4.67 -17.26
CA ALA A 57 16.69 3.88 -16.05
C ALA A 57 17.78 4.41 -15.11
N CYS A 58 18.27 5.64 -15.33
CA CYS A 58 19.48 6.17 -14.65
C CYS A 58 19.41 6.09 -13.12
N THR A 59 18.25 6.32 -12.51
CA THR A 59 18.07 6.22 -11.06
C THR A 59 18.36 4.82 -10.52
N GLY A 60 17.88 3.77 -11.19
CA GLY A 60 18.15 2.39 -10.83
C GLY A 60 19.62 2.03 -11.01
N PHE A 61 20.26 2.52 -12.06
CA PHE A 61 21.67 2.26 -12.36
C PHE A 61 22.65 2.99 -11.43
N GLY A 62 22.40 4.27 -11.17
CA GLY A 62 23.16 5.06 -10.20
C GLY A 62 23.07 4.46 -8.81
N LEU A 63 21.87 4.01 -8.40
CA LEU A 63 21.68 3.34 -7.12
C LEU A 63 22.31 1.93 -7.11
N ALA A 64 22.24 1.15 -8.20
CA ALA A 64 22.90 -0.15 -8.28
C ALA A 64 24.41 -0.04 -8.03
N THR A 65 25.06 1.00 -8.57
CA THR A 65 26.47 1.31 -8.32
C THR A 65 26.77 1.52 -6.82
N VAL A 66 25.89 2.27 -6.14
CA VAL A 66 25.98 2.51 -4.69
C VAL A 66 25.83 1.20 -3.90
N VAL A 67 24.85 0.38 -4.26
CA VAL A 67 24.62 -0.93 -3.64
C VAL A 67 25.83 -1.86 -3.85
N HIS A 68 26.35 -1.98 -5.08
CA HIS A 68 27.51 -2.82 -5.37
C HIS A 68 28.73 -2.40 -4.55
N TYR A 69 29.00 -1.10 -4.43
CA TYR A 69 30.10 -0.60 -3.60
C TYR A 69 29.92 -1.00 -2.14
N LEU A 70 28.74 -0.76 -1.56
CA LEU A 70 28.48 -1.05 -0.15
C LEU A 70 28.55 -2.56 0.15
N LEU A 71 28.07 -3.40 -0.75
CA LEU A 71 28.13 -4.86 -0.61
C LEU A 71 29.56 -5.39 -0.71
N ARG A 72 30.35 -4.88 -1.68
CA ARG A 72 31.74 -5.32 -1.92
C ARG A 72 32.72 -4.82 -0.87
N THR A 73 32.44 -3.66 -0.26
CA THR A 73 33.29 -3.06 0.77
C THR A 73 32.85 -3.40 2.19
N ARG A 74 31.85 -4.27 2.35
CA ARG A 74 31.47 -4.81 3.65
C ARG A 74 32.66 -5.54 4.26
N ARG A 75 33.02 -5.18 5.50
CA ARG A 75 34.20 -5.71 6.19
C ARG A 75 34.09 -7.21 6.48
N VAL A 76 32.88 -7.67 6.76
CA VAL A 76 32.53 -9.06 7.05
C VAL A 76 31.52 -9.50 6.00
N ASP A 77 31.76 -10.64 5.36
CA ASP A 77 30.91 -11.21 4.29
C ASP A 77 30.63 -10.24 3.12
N PRO A 78 31.67 -9.83 2.37
CA PRO A 78 31.47 -9.04 1.16
C PRO A 78 30.68 -9.82 0.11
N ASP A 79 29.69 -9.17 -0.50
CA ASP A 79 28.88 -9.75 -1.58
C ASP A 79 29.28 -9.14 -2.92
N THR A 80 29.81 -9.98 -3.81
CA THR A 80 30.20 -9.57 -5.17
C THR A 80 29.14 -9.87 -6.22
N ARG A 81 28.00 -10.47 -5.85
CA ARG A 81 26.93 -10.78 -6.79
C ARG A 81 26.36 -9.47 -7.38
N PRO A 82 26.22 -9.37 -8.72
CA PRO A 82 25.55 -8.22 -9.32
C PRO A 82 24.10 -8.12 -8.85
N VAL A 83 23.72 -6.96 -8.31
CA VAL A 83 22.32 -6.60 -8.04
C VAL A 83 21.62 -6.07 -9.28
N SER A 84 20.29 -6.22 -9.33
CA SER A 84 19.44 -5.81 -10.46
C SER A 84 19.22 -4.29 -10.52
N PRO A 85 19.73 -3.59 -11.55
CA PRO A 85 19.36 -2.20 -11.80
C PRO A 85 17.90 -2.06 -12.22
N ARG A 86 17.34 -3.09 -12.88
CA ARG A 86 15.92 -3.15 -13.27
C ARG A 86 15.02 -3.08 -12.05
N MET A 87 15.25 -3.91 -11.03
CA MET A 87 14.44 -3.88 -9.81
C MET A 87 14.50 -2.49 -9.15
N LEU A 88 15.70 -1.91 -9.01
CA LEU A 88 15.85 -0.59 -8.39
C LEU A 88 15.10 0.50 -9.15
N TYR A 89 15.11 0.45 -10.49
CA TYR A 89 14.37 1.38 -11.34
C TYR A 89 12.84 1.18 -11.24
N GLU A 90 12.33 -0.04 -11.33
CA GLU A 90 10.89 -0.29 -11.18
C GLU A 90 10.38 0.11 -9.77
N MET A 91 11.18 -0.14 -8.73
CA MET A 91 10.84 0.32 -7.38
C MET A 91 10.95 1.85 -7.28
N ALA A 92 11.90 2.50 -7.95
CA ALA A 92 11.97 3.96 -7.99
C ALA A 92 10.68 4.57 -8.56
N ARG A 93 10.19 4.02 -9.69
CA ARG A 93 8.93 4.44 -10.32
C ARG A 93 7.72 4.22 -9.41
N ARG A 94 7.68 3.11 -8.68
CA ARG A 94 6.61 2.76 -7.74
C ARG A 94 6.46 3.76 -6.59
N TYR A 95 7.55 4.41 -6.18
CA TYR A 95 7.57 5.40 -5.08
C TYR A 95 7.72 6.84 -5.56
N ASP A 96 7.66 7.08 -6.87
CA ASP A 96 7.88 8.41 -7.38
C ASP A 96 6.71 9.35 -7.03
N GLU A 97 7.06 10.57 -6.62
CA GLU A 97 6.11 11.57 -6.11
C GLU A 97 5.44 12.37 -7.25
N TRP A 98 5.97 12.25 -8.48
CA TRP A 98 5.43 12.89 -9.67
C TRP A 98 4.35 11.99 -10.30
N SER A 99 3.08 12.41 -10.22
CA SER A 99 1.95 11.68 -10.78
C SER A 99 1.33 12.39 -11.98
N GLY A 100 1.02 11.65 -13.05
CA GLY A 100 0.06 12.10 -14.07
C GLY A 100 0.58 12.41 -15.47
N GLU A 101 1.86 12.24 -15.78
CA GLU A 101 2.38 12.37 -17.15
C GLU A 101 2.83 10.99 -17.65
N ASP A 102 2.55 10.66 -18.92
CA ASP A 102 3.07 9.48 -19.64
C ASP A 102 4.62 9.52 -19.68
N TYR A 103 5.26 9.21 -18.55
CA TYR A 103 6.66 9.53 -18.30
C TYR A 103 7.46 8.30 -17.85
N ALA A 104 8.71 8.23 -18.36
CA ALA A 104 9.64 7.14 -18.11
C ALA A 104 10.61 7.40 -16.95
N GLY A 105 10.69 8.60 -16.39
CA GLY A 105 11.67 8.91 -15.35
C GLY A 105 11.25 8.56 -13.93
N SER A 106 12.16 8.80 -12.98
CA SER A 106 11.91 8.66 -11.53
C SER A 106 12.83 9.58 -10.71
N SER A 107 12.56 9.70 -9.41
CA SER A 107 13.34 10.54 -8.47
C SER A 107 14.38 9.76 -7.66
N ALA A 108 15.38 10.47 -7.12
CA ALA A 108 16.38 9.89 -6.23
C ALA A 108 15.75 9.37 -4.94
N ARG A 109 14.84 10.15 -4.34
CA ARG A 109 14.07 9.73 -3.17
C ARG A 109 13.22 8.50 -3.48
N GLY A 110 12.57 8.44 -4.64
CA GLY A 110 11.81 7.27 -5.07
C GLY A 110 12.68 6.00 -5.06
N ALA A 111 13.89 6.08 -5.63
CA ALA A 111 14.85 4.97 -5.65
C ALA A 111 15.29 4.56 -4.22
N MET A 112 15.62 5.53 -3.36
CA MET A 112 16.00 5.27 -1.96
C MET A 112 14.86 4.65 -1.15
N LYS A 113 13.63 5.15 -1.31
CA LYS A 113 12.42 4.58 -0.69
C LYS A 113 12.18 3.16 -1.20
N GLY A 114 12.32 2.93 -2.50
CA GLY A 114 12.22 1.60 -3.12
C GLY A 114 13.18 0.59 -2.50
N TRP A 115 14.47 0.93 -2.44
CA TRP A 115 15.47 0.06 -1.83
C TRP A 115 15.23 -0.18 -0.33
N HIS A 116 14.83 0.86 0.42
CA HIS A 116 14.48 0.73 1.84
C HIS A 116 13.27 -0.18 2.09
N LYS A 117 12.28 -0.17 1.20
CA LYS A 117 11.04 -0.93 1.37
C LYS A 117 11.08 -2.33 0.79
N HIS A 118 12.01 -2.63 -0.11
CA HIS A 118 12.04 -3.92 -0.81
C HIS A 118 13.39 -4.64 -0.77
N GLY A 119 14.48 -3.95 -0.41
CA GLY A 119 15.83 -4.48 -0.68
C GLY A 119 16.10 -4.50 -2.19
N VAL A 120 17.04 -5.35 -2.63
CA VAL A 120 17.31 -5.54 -4.07
C VAL A 120 17.78 -6.95 -4.38
N CYS A 121 17.14 -7.59 -5.38
CA CYS A 121 17.50 -8.93 -5.82
C CYS A 121 18.74 -8.91 -6.74
N SER A 122 19.22 -10.10 -7.10
CA SER A 122 20.31 -10.22 -8.08
C SER A 122 19.86 -9.82 -9.48
N ASP A 123 20.82 -9.39 -10.31
CA ASP A 123 20.59 -9.14 -11.74
C ASP A 123 20.14 -10.42 -12.46
N GLU A 124 20.59 -11.60 -12.02
CA GLU A 124 20.11 -12.88 -12.54
C GLU A 124 18.61 -13.10 -12.29
N ALA A 125 18.11 -12.75 -11.09
CA ALA A 125 16.70 -12.90 -10.76
C ALA A 125 15.80 -11.91 -11.52
N TRP A 126 16.33 -10.72 -11.85
CA TRP A 126 15.61 -9.72 -12.63
C TRP A 126 16.56 -8.95 -13.56
N PRO A 127 16.88 -9.52 -14.73
CA PRO A 127 17.89 -8.95 -15.61
C PRO A 127 17.41 -7.66 -16.25
N TYR A 128 18.33 -6.72 -16.43
CA TYR A 128 18.06 -5.53 -17.21
C TYR A 128 18.05 -5.84 -18.71
N ALA A 129 16.96 -5.46 -19.38
CA ALA A 129 16.86 -5.43 -20.83
C ALA A 129 16.16 -4.12 -21.23
N PRO A 130 16.78 -3.28 -22.09
CA PRO A 130 16.17 -2.03 -22.51
C PRO A 130 14.77 -2.23 -23.11
N GLY A 131 13.81 -1.42 -22.65
CA GLY A 131 12.43 -1.47 -23.14
C GLY A 131 11.64 -2.73 -22.74
N ARG A 132 12.19 -3.57 -21.85
CA ARG A 132 11.49 -4.69 -21.23
C ARG A 132 11.59 -4.56 -19.72
N ASP A 133 10.45 -4.42 -19.06
CA ASP A 133 10.36 -4.39 -17.60
C ASP A 133 10.85 -5.71 -16.96
N GLY A 134 10.81 -6.84 -17.68
CA GLY A 134 11.26 -8.14 -17.19
C GLY A 134 10.27 -8.79 -16.20
N GLY A 135 9.01 -8.38 -16.21
CA GLY A 135 7.92 -8.90 -15.36
C GLY A 135 7.74 -8.12 -14.06
N VAL A 136 7.29 -8.80 -13.00
CA VAL A 136 6.90 -8.19 -11.72
C VAL A 136 7.81 -8.58 -10.55
N LEU A 137 7.61 -7.94 -9.39
CA LEU A 137 8.27 -8.33 -8.15
C LEU A 137 7.60 -9.60 -7.59
N THR A 138 8.02 -10.75 -8.11
CA THR A 138 7.57 -12.08 -7.68
C THR A 138 7.98 -12.37 -6.24
N GLY A 139 7.33 -13.36 -5.59
CA GLY A 139 7.69 -13.78 -4.23
C GLY A 139 9.16 -14.19 -4.11
N ALA A 140 9.71 -14.90 -5.11
CA ALA A 140 11.12 -15.29 -5.14
C ALA A 140 12.06 -14.08 -5.22
N ARG A 141 11.76 -13.11 -6.10
CA ARG A 141 12.53 -11.86 -6.23
C ARG A 141 12.47 -11.05 -4.94
N ALA A 142 11.28 -10.92 -4.34
CA ALA A 142 11.09 -10.21 -3.08
C ALA A 142 11.89 -10.86 -1.94
N ARG A 143 11.86 -12.19 -1.80
CA ARG A 143 12.64 -12.91 -0.78
C ARG A 143 14.14 -12.78 -0.97
N GLU A 144 14.66 -12.88 -2.20
CA GLU A 144 16.08 -12.66 -2.46
C GLU A 144 16.49 -11.20 -2.13
N ALA A 145 15.63 -10.25 -2.43
CA ALA A 145 15.90 -8.84 -2.19
C ALA A 145 16.09 -8.50 -0.71
N LEU A 146 15.44 -9.23 0.20
CA LEU A 146 15.59 -9.07 1.66
C LEU A 146 16.99 -9.43 2.17
N GLN A 147 17.79 -10.14 1.38
CA GLN A 147 19.20 -10.44 1.72
C GLN A 147 20.12 -9.23 1.51
N ARG A 148 19.65 -8.18 0.81
CA ARG A 148 20.41 -6.95 0.51
C ARG A 148 19.63 -5.69 0.92
N PRO A 149 19.26 -5.57 2.21
CA PRO A 149 18.41 -4.50 2.69
C PRO A 149 19.18 -3.18 2.84
N LEU A 150 18.49 -2.06 2.63
CA LEU A 150 18.95 -0.75 3.07
C LEU A 150 18.58 -0.55 4.55
N GLY A 151 19.58 -0.26 5.39
CA GLY A 151 19.39 -0.07 6.83
C GLY A 151 19.08 1.37 7.19
N ALA A 152 19.98 2.28 6.84
CA ALA A 152 19.82 3.71 7.07
C ALA A 152 20.16 4.50 5.81
N TYR A 153 19.38 5.55 5.55
CA TYR A 153 19.67 6.51 4.50
C TYR A 153 19.31 7.92 4.96
N LEU A 154 20.14 8.87 4.58
CA LEU A 154 20.04 10.28 4.97
C LEU A 154 20.26 11.15 3.73
N ARG A 155 19.50 12.23 3.64
CA ARG A 155 19.68 13.22 2.57
C ARG A 155 20.84 14.12 2.96
N VAL A 156 21.83 14.26 2.08
CA VAL A 156 22.91 15.22 2.24
C VAL A 156 22.46 16.52 1.57
N ASN A 157 22.67 17.66 2.23
CA ASN A 157 22.45 18.95 1.58
C ASN A 157 23.43 19.06 0.40
N HIS A 158 22.92 18.98 -0.83
CA HIS A 158 23.75 18.96 -2.03
C HIS A 158 24.56 20.26 -2.22
N ARG A 159 24.15 21.38 -1.60
CA ARG A 159 24.89 22.65 -1.65
C ARG A 159 25.98 22.76 -0.59
N ASP A 160 25.98 21.87 0.39
CA ASP A 160 26.98 21.83 1.44
C ASP A 160 28.11 20.87 1.05
N ILE A 161 29.14 21.41 0.41
CA ILE A 161 30.33 20.66 -0.02
C ILE A 161 31.03 19.99 1.16
N VAL A 162 31.02 20.60 2.34
CA VAL A 162 31.64 20.04 3.54
C VAL A 162 30.85 18.81 4.00
N ALA A 163 29.51 18.88 4.00
CA ALA A 163 28.67 17.73 4.31
C ALA A 163 28.84 16.61 3.28
N LEU A 164 28.98 16.91 1.99
CA LEU A 164 29.27 15.91 0.95
C LEU A 164 30.60 15.20 1.20
N HIS A 165 31.67 15.96 1.49
CA HIS A 165 32.98 15.39 1.79
C HIS A 165 32.97 14.55 3.07
N ALA A 166 32.25 14.99 4.11
CA ALA A 166 32.09 14.21 5.34
C ALA A 166 31.34 12.90 5.08
N ALA A 167 30.20 12.96 4.38
CA ALA A 167 29.36 11.80 4.10
C ALA A 167 30.08 10.74 3.25
N ILE A 168 30.79 11.17 2.19
CA ILE A 168 31.58 10.24 1.36
C ILE A 168 32.82 9.73 2.09
N SER A 169 33.39 10.48 3.03
CA SER A 169 34.51 10.00 3.85
C SER A 169 34.06 8.94 4.85
N GLU A 170 32.88 9.12 5.45
CA GLU A 170 32.31 8.16 6.38
C GLU A 170 31.89 6.87 5.68
N VAL A 171 31.15 6.97 4.57
CA VAL A 171 30.50 5.82 3.92
C VAL A 171 31.27 5.28 2.73
N GLY A 172 31.92 6.16 1.98
CA GLY A 172 32.75 5.83 0.83
C GLY A 172 32.11 6.07 -0.54
N ILE A 173 30.80 6.33 -0.59
CA ILE A 173 30.02 6.58 -1.80
C ILE A 173 28.77 7.40 -1.48
N LEU A 174 28.31 8.21 -2.45
CA LEU A 174 27.02 8.91 -2.39
C LEU A 174 26.20 8.59 -3.64
N TYR A 175 24.88 8.53 -3.48
CA TYR A 175 23.93 8.49 -4.58
C TYR A 175 23.50 9.93 -4.91
N ALA A 176 23.54 10.34 -6.17
CA ALA A 176 23.32 11.73 -6.54
C ALA A 176 22.55 11.90 -7.85
N THR A 177 21.92 13.06 -8.00
CA THR A 177 21.31 13.54 -9.26
C THR A 177 21.83 14.93 -9.60
N ALA A 178 21.86 15.24 -10.90
CA ALA A 178 22.17 16.57 -11.40
C ALA A 178 21.43 16.87 -12.70
N ALA A 179 21.24 18.15 -13.01
CA ALA A 179 20.92 18.61 -14.34
C ALA A 179 22.17 18.46 -15.24
N VAL A 180 22.02 17.72 -16.33
CA VAL A 180 23.09 17.40 -17.27
C VAL A 180 23.08 18.38 -18.42
N HIS A 181 24.24 18.90 -18.80
CA HIS A 181 24.46 19.74 -19.97
C HIS A 181 25.22 18.99 -21.08
N ALA A 182 25.27 19.57 -22.28
CA ALA A 182 25.89 18.95 -23.45
C ALA A 182 27.37 18.54 -23.28
N GLY A 183 28.08 19.11 -22.30
CA GLY A 183 29.46 18.74 -21.97
C GLY A 183 29.64 17.28 -21.53
N TRP A 184 28.57 16.64 -21.05
CA TRP A 184 28.58 15.22 -20.66
C TRP A 184 28.58 14.25 -21.85
N GLU A 185 28.23 14.70 -23.05
CA GLU A 185 28.14 13.83 -24.24
C GLU A 185 29.53 13.45 -24.79
N ALA A 186 30.54 14.27 -24.56
CA ALA A 186 31.86 14.17 -25.21
C ALA A 186 33.04 14.17 -24.22
N VAL A 187 32.87 13.56 -23.04
CA VAL A 187 33.92 13.46 -22.02
C VAL A 187 35.09 12.60 -22.53
N GLY A 188 36.30 13.16 -22.47
CA GLY A 188 37.53 12.51 -22.93
C GLY A 188 38.09 11.48 -21.94
N GLY A 189 39.22 10.86 -22.30
CA GLY A 189 39.88 9.84 -21.47
C GLY A 189 40.52 10.38 -20.18
N ASP A 190 40.63 11.71 -20.05
CA ASP A 190 40.98 12.40 -18.80
C ASP A 190 39.82 12.41 -17.80
N GLY A 191 38.59 12.22 -18.29
CA GLY A 191 37.36 12.18 -17.50
C GLY A 191 36.84 13.57 -17.11
N VAL A 192 37.40 14.67 -17.62
CA VAL A 192 36.96 16.01 -17.20
C VAL A 192 35.66 16.38 -17.90
N ILE A 193 34.63 16.72 -17.12
CA ILE A 193 33.36 17.23 -17.63
C ILE A 193 33.48 18.75 -17.74
N SER A 194 33.57 19.26 -18.97
CA SER A 194 33.65 20.70 -19.21
C SER A 194 32.26 21.32 -19.12
N ARG A 195 32.10 22.29 -18.21
CA ARG A 195 30.88 23.12 -18.08
C ARG A 195 30.67 24.02 -19.30
N ASN A 196 31.77 24.50 -19.87
CA ASN A 196 31.76 25.47 -20.96
C ASN A 196 32.26 24.86 -22.27
N ASP A 197 31.76 25.40 -23.39
CA ASP A 197 32.21 25.05 -24.72
C ASP A 197 33.60 25.66 -25.06
N ALA A 198 34.08 25.42 -26.28
CA ALA A 198 35.38 25.91 -26.73
C ALA A 198 35.51 27.44 -26.76
N ASN A 199 34.41 28.18 -26.73
CA ASN A 199 34.37 29.64 -26.69
C ASN A 199 34.24 30.19 -25.27
N GLY A 200 34.12 29.31 -24.26
CA GLY A 200 33.93 29.69 -22.86
C GLY A 200 32.48 29.89 -22.45
N GLU A 201 31.51 29.58 -23.31
CA GLU A 201 30.08 29.74 -23.01
C GLU A 201 29.51 28.49 -22.33
N PRO A 202 28.60 28.62 -21.35
CA PRO A 202 27.98 27.48 -20.68
C PRO A 202 27.25 26.56 -21.68
N HIS A 203 27.45 25.25 -21.53
CA HIS A 203 26.74 24.29 -22.36
C HIS A 203 25.22 24.29 -22.06
N PRO A 204 24.36 24.09 -23.08
CA PRO A 204 22.92 23.98 -22.85
C PRO A 204 22.57 22.71 -22.07
N LEU A 205 21.57 22.84 -21.18
CA LEU A 205 21.00 21.73 -20.44
C LEU A 205 20.32 20.72 -21.38
N ARG A 206 20.35 19.44 -20.98
CA ARG A 206 19.77 18.28 -21.68
C ARG A 206 18.65 17.60 -20.91
N GLY A 207 18.76 17.53 -19.59
CA GLY A 207 17.78 16.87 -18.72
C GLY A 207 18.42 16.51 -17.39
N GLY A 208 17.77 15.66 -16.59
CA GLY A 208 18.34 15.18 -15.32
C GLY A 208 18.98 13.80 -15.46
N HIS A 209 20.00 13.52 -14.66
CA HIS A 209 20.66 12.21 -14.61
C HIS A 209 21.05 11.82 -13.20
N ALA A 210 21.04 10.51 -12.93
CA ALA A 210 21.41 9.94 -11.64
C ALA A 210 22.70 9.10 -11.76
N PHE A 211 23.57 9.22 -10.77
CA PHE A 211 24.89 8.57 -10.75
C PHE A 211 25.39 8.39 -9.31
N ALA A 212 26.59 7.81 -9.16
CA ALA A 212 27.25 7.72 -7.87
C ALA A 212 28.45 8.66 -7.80
N ILE A 213 28.58 9.44 -6.72
CA ILE A 213 29.81 10.17 -6.39
C ILE A 213 30.73 9.23 -5.62
N VAL A 214 31.94 9.03 -6.12
CA VAL A 214 32.83 7.92 -5.71
C VAL A 214 34.18 8.39 -5.13
N ALA A 215 34.58 9.62 -5.46
CA ALA A 215 35.85 10.21 -5.07
C ALA A 215 35.77 11.74 -5.14
N TYR A 216 36.77 12.44 -4.60
CA TYR A 216 36.90 13.90 -4.72
C TYR A 216 38.36 14.32 -4.64
N ASP A 217 38.67 15.46 -5.25
CA ASP A 217 39.96 16.14 -5.21
C ASP A 217 39.74 17.66 -5.12
N GLU A 218 40.81 18.44 -5.07
CA GLU A 218 40.75 19.91 -4.99
C GLU A 218 40.01 20.59 -6.15
N HIS A 219 39.75 19.88 -7.24
CA HIS A 219 39.09 20.41 -8.44
C HIS A 219 37.63 20.01 -8.55
N GLY A 220 37.18 18.97 -7.86
CA GLY A 220 35.78 18.56 -7.90
C GLY A 220 35.48 17.14 -7.45
N LEU A 221 34.28 16.70 -7.83
CA LEU A 221 33.71 15.41 -7.48
C LEU A 221 33.89 14.42 -8.63
N TRP A 222 34.45 13.25 -8.32
CA TRP A 222 34.51 12.14 -9.26
C TRP A 222 33.25 11.29 -9.15
N LEU A 223 32.66 10.97 -10.28
CA LEU A 223 31.47 10.15 -10.40
C LEU A 223 31.71 8.89 -11.25
N GLN A 224 31.00 7.82 -10.91
CA GLN A 224 30.82 6.67 -11.78
C GLN A 224 29.48 6.80 -12.52
N ASN A 225 29.54 6.72 -13.84
CA ASN A 225 28.37 6.83 -14.72
C ASN A 225 27.85 5.44 -15.13
N SER A 226 26.68 5.41 -15.78
CA SER A 226 25.97 4.23 -16.27
C SER A 226 25.91 4.15 -17.79
N TRP A 227 26.97 4.62 -18.46
CA TRP A 227 27.08 4.68 -19.92
C TRP A 227 28.31 3.92 -20.43
N ASP A 228 28.50 2.71 -19.92
CA ASP A 228 29.60 1.81 -20.28
C ASP A 228 31.02 2.36 -19.96
N THR A 229 32.02 1.52 -20.21
CA THR A 229 33.44 1.84 -19.95
C THR A 229 34.09 2.71 -21.02
N GLY A 230 33.44 2.91 -22.17
CA GLY A 230 33.89 3.76 -23.27
C GLY A 230 33.62 5.25 -23.03
N TRP A 231 32.73 5.60 -22.09
CA TRP A 231 32.49 6.99 -21.69
C TRP A 231 33.54 7.51 -20.69
N GLY A 232 34.04 8.72 -20.90
CA GLY A 232 34.97 9.39 -19.99
C GLY A 232 36.25 8.60 -19.71
N ARG A 233 36.71 8.61 -18.46
CA ARG A 233 37.89 7.88 -18.00
C ARG A 233 37.53 6.46 -17.60
N GLY A 234 37.07 5.63 -18.53
CA GLY A 234 36.73 4.24 -18.25
C GLY A 234 35.40 4.05 -17.51
N GLY A 235 34.41 4.92 -17.78
CA GLY A 235 33.13 5.00 -17.07
C GLY A 235 33.05 6.10 -16.00
N PHE A 236 34.13 6.87 -15.83
CA PHE A 236 34.26 7.87 -14.77
C PHE A 236 34.39 9.29 -15.31
N GLY A 237 33.82 10.24 -14.59
CA GLY A 237 33.92 11.67 -14.89
C GLY A 237 34.24 12.50 -13.64
N ARG A 238 34.86 13.66 -13.82
CA ARG A 238 35.05 14.67 -12.77
C ARG A 238 34.22 15.89 -13.10
N LEU A 239 33.28 16.20 -12.21
CA LEU A 239 32.46 17.39 -12.22
C LEU A 239 33.13 18.44 -11.33
N SER A 240 33.29 19.67 -11.80
CA SER A 240 33.87 20.73 -10.97
C SER A 240 32.92 21.12 -9.83
N TYR A 241 33.45 21.72 -8.76
CA TYR A 241 32.60 22.22 -7.68
C TYR A 241 31.63 23.32 -8.13
N ASP A 242 32.06 24.18 -9.06
CA ASP A 242 31.19 25.23 -9.61
C ASP A 242 30.01 24.63 -10.38
N ASP A 243 30.28 23.61 -11.19
CA ASP A 243 29.25 22.90 -11.95
C ASP A 243 28.30 22.15 -11.01
N TRP A 244 28.83 21.46 -10.00
CA TRP A 244 28.00 20.80 -8.99
C TRP A 244 27.11 21.78 -8.20
N LEU A 245 27.62 22.93 -7.78
CA LEU A 245 26.84 23.93 -7.03
C LEU A 245 25.71 24.55 -7.88
N GLU A 246 25.90 24.63 -9.19
CA GLU A 246 24.89 25.12 -10.13
C GLU A 246 23.86 24.03 -10.48
N ASN A 247 24.32 22.82 -10.78
CA ASN A 247 23.54 21.80 -11.47
C ASN A 247 23.22 20.56 -10.61
N GLY A 248 23.88 20.36 -9.47
CA GLY A 248 23.58 19.26 -8.54
C GLY A 248 22.21 19.46 -7.88
N THR A 249 21.41 18.40 -7.82
CA THR A 249 20.01 18.49 -7.36
C THR A 249 19.75 17.70 -6.08
N ASP A 250 20.22 16.46 -5.99
CA ASP A 250 20.05 15.62 -4.81
C ASP A 250 21.32 14.84 -4.49
N ALA A 251 21.54 14.60 -3.20
CA ALA A 251 22.59 13.73 -2.69
C ALA A 251 22.06 12.92 -1.50
N TRP A 252 22.32 11.62 -1.52
CA TRP A 252 21.88 10.67 -0.51
C TRP A 252 23.07 9.80 -0.08
N VAL A 253 23.17 9.58 1.23
CA VAL A 253 24.14 8.66 1.83
C VAL A 253 23.40 7.48 2.45
N ALA A 254 23.96 6.28 2.31
CA ALA A 254 23.28 5.04 2.65
C ALA A 254 24.19 4.02 3.34
N ARG A 255 23.62 3.23 4.26
CA ARG A 255 24.27 2.08 4.91
C ARG A 255 23.38 0.84 4.83
N LEU A 256 24.01 -0.29 4.51
CA LEU A 256 23.33 -1.58 4.46
C LEU A 256 22.75 -1.95 5.83
N GLY A 257 21.57 -2.58 5.82
CA GLY A 257 21.01 -3.26 6.97
C GLY A 257 21.59 -4.67 7.13
N ALA A 258 21.29 -5.29 8.28
CA ALA A 258 21.48 -6.71 8.46
C ALA A 258 20.19 -7.45 8.05
N PRO A 259 20.27 -8.51 7.22
CA PRO A 259 19.09 -9.32 6.93
C PRO A 259 18.59 -9.98 8.22
N ILE A 260 17.27 -10.06 8.39
CA ILE A 260 16.63 -10.71 9.54
C ILE A 260 15.65 -11.76 9.07
N GLU A 261 15.52 -12.83 9.84
CA GLU A 261 14.49 -13.85 9.68
C GLU A 261 13.53 -13.77 10.86
N LEU A 262 12.23 -13.78 10.58
CA LEU A 262 11.20 -13.72 11.61
C LEU A 262 10.55 -15.09 11.70
N ALA A 263 10.77 -15.75 12.84
CA ALA A 263 10.20 -17.08 13.07
C ALA A 263 8.68 -17.03 13.33
N GLU A 264 8.15 -15.92 13.86
CA GLU A 264 6.75 -15.81 14.28
C GLU A 264 5.98 -14.75 13.48
N ALA A 265 4.78 -15.10 13.02
CA ALA A 265 3.89 -14.16 12.35
C ALA A 265 3.46 -12.96 13.21
N LYS A 266 3.43 -13.13 14.54
CA LYS A 266 3.19 -12.03 15.49
C LYS A 266 4.29 -10.98 15.41
N SER A 267 5.54 -11.42 15.30
CA SER A 267 6.70 -10.53 15.09
C SER A 267 6.57 -9.77 13.78
N SER A 268 6.14 -10.43 12.70
CA SER A 268 5.82 -9.78 11.42
C SER A 268 4.76 -8.68 11.57
N ALA A 269 3.67 -8.93 12.30
CA ALA A 269 2.62 -7.93 12.53
C ALA A 269 3.12 -6.74 13.38
N VAL A 270 3.98 -6.97 14.38
CA VAL A 270 4.61 -5.90 15.18
C VAL A 270 5.50 -5.00 14.32
N LEU A 271 6.22 -5.56 13.33
CA LEU A 271 7.03 -4.78 12.39
C LEU A 271 6.20 -3.99 11.36
N HIS A 272 4.88 -4.22 11.29
CA HIS A 272 3.93 -3.40 10.54
C HIS A 272 3.21 -2.34 11.38
N GLY A 273 3.30 -2.41 12.71
CA GLY A 273 2.70 -1.42 13.61
C GLY A 273 3.31 -0.01 13.45
N ALA A 274 2.61 1.00 13.97
CA ALA A 274 2.91 2.43 13.75
C ALA A 274 4.29 2.94 14.26
N GLY A 275 5.16 2.09 14.82
CA GLY A 275 6.48 2.46 15.37
C GLY A 275 7.70 1.90 14.65
N SER A 276 7.54 0.95 13.72
CA SER A 276 8.63 0.10 13.21
C SER A 276 8.95 0.38 11.73
N ARG A 277 9.17 1.65 11.38
CA ARG A 277 9.33 2.11 9.97
C ARG A 277 10.50 1.45 9.21
N GLY A 278 11.54 0.99 9.91
CA GLY A 278 12.77 0.41 9.34
C GLY A 278 12.73 -1.09 9.04
N SER A 279 11.69 -1.81 9.47
CA SER A 279 11.61 -3.28 9.37
C SER A 279 10.54 -3.78 8.39
N ARG A 280 9.89 -2.86 7.67
CA ARG A 280 8.74 -3.16 6.79
C ARG A 280 9.11 -3.91 5.52
N ALA A 281 10.38 -3.89 5.10
CA ALA A 281 10.83 -4.69 3.97
C ALA A 281 10.66 -6.19 4.24
N TYR A 282 11.05 -6.64 5.43
CA TYR A 282 11.12 -8.06 5.80
C TYR A 282 9.80 -8.81 5.80
N ALA A 283 8.68 -8.09 5.89
CA ALA A 283 7.36 -8.69 5.92
C ALA A 283 6.54 -8.41 4.64
N GLY A 284 7.03 -7.55 3.75
CA GLY A 284 6.34 -7.25 2.48
C GLY A 284 6.26 -8.45 1.54
N ALA A 285 7.30 -9.30 1.50
CA ALA A 285 7.37 -10.43 0.56
C ALA A 285 6.26 -11.46 0.79
N ASP A 286 5.92 -11.76 2.04
CA ASP A 286 4.93 -12.79 2.38
C ASP A 286 3.48 -12.29 2.29
N LEU A 287 3.27 -10.97 2.35
CA LEU A 287 1.94 -10.37 2.30
C LEU A 287 1.49 -9.99 0.89
N ARG A 288 2.43 -9.68 -0.01
CA ARG A 288 2.14 -9.30 -1.41
C ARG A 288 1.18 -10.26 -2.12
N PRO A 289 1.32 -11.60 -2.00
CA PRO A 289 0.39 -12.54 -2.64
C PRO A 289 -1.07 -12.42 -2.20
N HIS A 290 -1.33 -11.73 -1.08
CA HIS A 290 -2.63 -11.65 -0.42
C HIS A 290 -3.25 -10.25 -0.47
N ILE A 291 -2.66 -9.32 -1.22
CA ILE A 291 -3.10 -7.92 -1.27
C ILE A 291 -3.34 -7.49 -2.71
N VAL A 292 -4.47 -6.81 -2.93
CA VAL A 292 -4.77 -6.08 -4.15
C VAL A 292 -5.01 -4.62 -3.80
N SER A 293 -4.11 -3.74 -4.25
CA SER A 293 -4.24 -2.30 -4.05
C SER A 293 -5.14 -1.67 -5.11
N ILE A 294 -6.14 -0.91 -4.65
CA ILE A 294 -7.12 -0.20 -5.47
C ILE A 294 -6.97 1.31 -5.26
N GLY A 295 -6.86 2.05 -6.36
CA GLY A 295 -6.76 3.51 -6.37
C GLY A 295 -8.11 4.20 -6.12
N ASN A 296 -8.04 5.52 -5.94
CA ASN A 296 -9.22 6.37 -5.70
C ASN A 296 -10.10 6.61 -6.94
N ASP A 297 -9.90 5.84 -8.00
CA ASP A 297 -10.70 5.82 -9.22
C ASP A 297 -11.27 4.42 -9.51
N GLY A 298 -11.07 3.48 -8.58
CA GLY A 298 -11.45 2.07 -8.71
C GLY A 298 -10.47 1.23 -9.54
N ARG A 299 -9.38 1.79 -10.08
CA ARG A 299 -8.39 1.01 -10.84
C ARG A 299 -7.40 0.33 -9.89
N LEU A 300 -6.62 -0.61 -10.43
CA LEU A 300 -5.45 -1.12 -9.72
C LEU A 300 -4.43 0.01 -9.48
N SER A 301 -3.92 0.11 -8.26
CA SER A 301 -2.87 1.07 -7.91
C SER A 301 -1.53 0.35 -7.85
N ALA A 302 -0.65 0.61 -8.81
CA ALA A 302 0.71 0.06 -8.85
C ALA A 302 1.71 0.80 -7.93
N ARG A 303 1.25 1.83 -7.21
CA ARG A 303 2.06 2.73 -6.38
C ARG A 303 2.19 2.23 -4.94
N GLY A 304 3.23 2.69 -4.25
CA GLY A 304 3.43 2.39 -2.83
C GLY A 304 3.91 0.96 -2.58
N GLN A 305 3.99 0.57 -1.30
CA GLN A 305 4.66 -0.68 -0.89
C GLN A 305 3.93 -1.95 -1.35
N TYR A 306 2.61 -1.91 -1.36
CA TYR A 306 1.79 -3.04 -1.79
C TYR A 306 1.12 -2.79 -3.14
N GLY A 307 1.65 -1.81 -3.90
CA GLY A 307 1.19 -1.50 -5.24
C GLY A 307 1.08 -2.76 -6.11
N THR A 308 -0.08 -2.87 -6.75
CA THR A 308 -0.50 -4.03 -7.55
C THR A 308 -0.80 -3.56 -8.97
N SER A 309 -0.08 -4.08 -9.96
CA SER A 309 -0.36 -3.93 -11.39
C SER A 309 -1.20 -5.11 -11.91
N PRO A 310 -1.72 -5.05 -13.16
CA PRO A 310 -2.38 -6.21 -13.78
C PRO A 310 -1.50 -7.46 -13.83
N ASP A 311 -0.19 -7.31 -14.04
CA ASP A 311 0.76 -8.43 -13.99
C ASP A 311 0.98 -8.96 -12.58
N ASP A 312 0.96 -8.10 -11.55
CA ASP A 312 1.03 -8.58 -10.16
C ASP A 312 -0.22 -9.42 -9.83
N VAL A 313 -1.41 -8.99 -10.26
CA VAL A 313 -2.64 -9.80 -10.09
C VAL A 313 -2.52 -11.13 -10.85
N ARG A 314 -1.98 -11.14 -12.08
CA ARG A 314 -1.73 -12.39 -12.80
C ARG A 314 -0.79 -13.31 -12.03
N GLU A 315 0.32 -12.79 -11.50
CA GLU A 315 1.26 -13.57 -10.67
C GLU A 315 0.58 -14.19 -9.44
N ILE A 316 -0.27 -13.41 -8.74
CA ILE A 316 -1.04 -13.88 -7.57
C ILE A 316 -1.86 -15.12 -7.94
N PHE A 317 -2.63 -15.04 -9.02
CA PHE A 317 -3.52 -16.14 -9.39
C PHE A 317 -2.77 -17.29 -10.06
N GLU A 318 -1.89 -17.01 -11.01
CA GLU A 318 -1.26 -18.02 -11.86
C GLU A 318 -0.12 -18.77 -11.15
N LYS A 319 0.59 -18.10 -10.23
CA LYS A 319 1.73 -18.71 -9.52
C LYS A 319 1.52 -18.79 -8.01
N ASP A 320 1.31 -17.68 -7.33
CA ASP A 320 1.33 -17.67 -5.86
C ASP A 320 0.19 -18.53 -5.27
N PHE A 321 -1.03 -18.41 -5.81
CA PHE A 321 -2.16 -19.24 -5.39
C PHE A 321 -1.87 -20.73 -5.62
N ALA A 322 -1.27 -21.09 -6.76
CA ALA A 322 -0.94 -22.49 -7.05
C ALA A 322 0.12 -23.03 -6.10
N GLU A 323 1.21 -22.29 -5.86
CA GLU A 323 2.31 -22.66 -4.97
C GLU A 323 1.82 -22.79 -3.50
N ILE A 324 1.10 -21.79 -3.00
CA ILE A 324 0.65 -21.76 -1.60
C ILE A 324 -0.41 -22.83 -1.30
N THR A 325 -1.23 -23.19 -2.30
CA THR A 325 -2.34 -24.13 -2.12
C THR A 325 -2.06 -25.53 -2.65
N GLN A 326 -0.84 -25.83 -3.08
CA GLN A 326 -0.49 -27.08 -3.77
C GLN A 326 -0.86 -28.34 -2.96
N ASP A 327 -0.69 -28.30 -1.64
CA ASP A 327 -0.90 -29.43 -0.73
C ASP A 327 -2.30 -29.43 -0.09
N TRP A 328 -3.19 -28.52 -0.51
CA TRP A 328 -4.51 -28.39 0.10
C TRP A 328 -5.51 -29.37 -0.53
N PRO A 329 -6.15 -30.25 0.26
CA PRO A 329 -7.23 -31.10 -0.25
C PRO A 329 -8.42 -30.30 -0.76
N LYS A 330 -8.66 -29.12 -0.18
CA LYS A 330 -9.75 -28.23 -0.57
C LYS A 330 -9.28 -26.78 -0.60
N LYS A 331 -9.28 -26.19 -1.78
CA LYS A 331 -8.83 -24.82 -2.03
C LYS A 331 -9.96 -23.83 -1.81
N ARG A 332 -9.77 -22.89 -0.89
CA ARG A 332 -10.76 -21.83 -0.60
C ARG A 332 -10.11 -20.47 -0.83
N LEU A 333 -10.68 -19.67 -1.72
CA LEU A 333 -10.29 -18.29 -1.96
C LEU A 333 -11.24 -17.36 -1.19
N LEU A 334 -10.72 -16.60 -0.24
CA LEU A 334 -11.49 -15.62 0.53
C LEU A 334 -11.19 -14.21 0.00
N LEU A 335 -12.19 -13.58 -0.61
CA LEU A 335 -12.19 -12.17 -0.98
C LEU A 335 -12.59 -11.35 0.23
N TYR A 336 -11.69 -10.50 0.73
CA TYR A 336 -11.97 -9.65 1.86
C TYR A 336 -11.87 -8.16 1.49
N ALA A 337 -13.02 -7.49 1.48
CA ALA A 337 -13.11 -6.04 1.42
C ALA A 337 -13.21 -5.44 2.83
N HIS A 338 -12.18 -4.71 3.25
CA HIS A 338 -12.13 -4.11 4.59
C HIS A 338 -13.10 -2.94 4.78
N GLY A 339 -13.13 -2.34 5.96
CA GLY A 339 -14.01 -1.22 6.29
C GLY A 339 -13.90 0.01 5.39
N GLY A 340 -12.87 0.16 4.55
CA GLY A 340 -12.64 1.34 3.70
C GLY A 340 -12.41 2.65 4.45
N LEU A 341 -12.24 2.54 5.77
CA LEU A 341 -12.17 3.63 6.73
C LEU A 341 -10.81 3.64 7.45
N VAL A 342 -9.98 2.62 7.24
CA VAL A 342 -8.69 2.44 7.90
C VAL A 342 -7.58 2.70 6.89
N GLY A 343 -6.50 3.34 7.32
CA GLY A 343 -5.34 3.61 6.47
C GLY A 343 -4.66 2.32 5.97
N GLU A 344 -3.91 2.44 4.88
CA GLU A 344 -3.18 1.31 4.26
C GLU A 344 -2.34 0.51 5.27
N GLU A 345 -1.68 1.21 6.22
CA GLU A 345 -0.85 0.55 7.25
C GLU A 345 -1.65 -0.38 8.16
N GLU A 346 -2.85 0.04 8.57
CA GLU A 346 -3.72 -0.75 9.44
C GLU A 346 -4.33 -1.94 8.69
N ALA A 347 -4.74 -1.73 7.43
CA ALA A 347 -5.18 -2.81 6.56
C ALA A 347 -4.10 -3.87 6.37
N VAL A 348 -2.85 -3.47 6.09
CA VAL A 348 -1.71 -4.40 5.95
C VAL A 348 -1.40 -5.12 7.26
N ALA A 349 -1.38 -4.40 8.40
CA ALA A 349 -1.13 -5.02 9.70
C ALA A 349 -2.18 -6.11 10.03
N ARG A 350 -3.43 -5.88 9.60
CA ARG A 350 -4.50 -6.86 9.69
C ARG A 350 -4.24 -8.08 8.81
N VAL A 351 -3.85 -7.91 7.55
CA VAL A 351 -3.45 -9.04 6.68
C VAL A 351 -2.35 -9.87 7.35
N ALA A 352 -1.32 -9.22 7.89
CA ALA A 352 -0.21 -9.88 8.56
C ALA A 352 -0.65 -10.74 9.76
N ARG A 353 -1.62 -10.24 10.54
CA ARG A 353 -2.16 -10.92 11.71
C ARG A 353 -3.08 -12.09 11.35
N GLU A 354 -3.87 -11.95 10.29
CA GLU A 354 -4.94 -12.88 9.94
C GLU A 354 -4.47 -13.99 8.99
N ARG A 355 -3.52 -13.68 8.10
CA ARG A 355 -3.00 -14.60 7.07
C ARG A 355 -2.57 -15.96 7.63
N PRO A 356 -1.72 -16.07 8.67
CA PRO A 356 -1.25 -17.38 9.14
C PRO A 356 -2.40 -18.28 9.56
N ARG A 357 -3.39 -17.72 10.26
CA ARG A 357 -4.58 -18.45 10.72
C ARG A 357 -5.45 -18.89 9.55
N LEU A 358 -5.66 -18.03 8.55
CA LEU A 358 -6.44 -18.36 7.36
C LEU A 358 -5.77 -19.48 6.56
N LEU A 359 -4.46 -19.38 6.32
CA LEU A 359 -3.70 -20.41 5.62
C LEU A 359 -3.69 -21.75 6.36
N ALA A 360 -3.55 -21.75 7.69
CA ALA A 360 -3.63 -22.97 8.51
C ALA A 360 -5.00 -23.66 8.41
N ASN A 361 -6.06 -22.91 8.12
CA ASN A 361 -7.40 -23.42 7.85
C ASN A 361 -7.66 -23.67 6.35
N GLN A 362 -6.63 -23.68 5.50
CA GLN A 362 -6.75 -23.87 4.04
C GLN A 362 -7.67 -22.83 3.38
N ILE A 363 -7.56 -21.58 3.83
CA ILE A 363 -8.22 -20.42 3.25
C ILE A 363 -7.13 -19.48 2.75
N TYR A 364 -7.11 -19.23 1.45
CA TYR A 364 -6.24 -18.25 0.81
C TYR A 364 -6.91 -16.87 0.93
N PRO A 365 -6.38 -15.95 1.75
CA PRO A 365 -6.95 -14.62 1.85
C PRO A 365 -6.48 -13.74 0.69
N LEU A 366 -7.40 -13.02 0.07
CA LEU A 366 -7.12 -11.96 -0.88
C LEU A 366 -7.84 -10.69 -0.42
N HIS A 367 -7.05 -9.75 0.10
CA HIS A 367 -7.52 -8.51 0.69
C HIS A 367 -7.49 -7.37 -0.32
N PHE A 368 -8.61 -6.67 -0.45
CA PHE A 368 -8.66 -5.41 -1.20
C PHE A 368 -8.30 -4.26 -0.26
N ILE A 369 -7.24 -3.54 -0.58
CA ILE A 369 -6.82 -2.33 0.13
C ILE A 369 -7.10 -1.15 -0.78
N TRP A 370 -8.03 -0.27 -0.41
CA TRP A 370 -8.33 0.95 -1.16
C TRP A 370 -8.08 2.21 -0.33
N HIS A 371 -7.54 3.24 -0.97
CA HIS A 371 -6.91 4.38 -0.31
C HIS A 371 -7.90 5.44 0.19
N THR A 372 -8.75 5.09 1.16
CA THR A 372 -9.63 6.08 1.79
C THR A 372 -9.38 6.12 3.29
N ASP A 373 -8.52 7.05 3.72
CA ASP A 373 -8.33 7.38 5.14
C ASP A 373 -9.50 8.25 5.66
N PHE A 374 -10.73 7.85 5.32
CA PHE A 374 -11.95 8.58 5.60
C PHE A 374 -12.12 8.82 7.11
N TRP A 375 -11.76 7.83 7.93
CA TRP A 375 -11.91 7.94 9.38
C TRP A 375 -11.01 9.01 9.97
N SER A 376 -9.74 9.07 9.55
CA SER A 376 -8.83 10.11 10.03
C SER A 376 -9.34 11.49 9.63
N ILE A 377 -9.78 11.65 8.38
CA ILE A 377 -10.36 12.92 7.89
C ILE A 377 -11.63 13.29 8.68
N LEU A 378 -12.51 12.33 8.93
CA LEU A 378 -13.73 12.55 9.70
C LEU A 378 -13.44 12.89 11.16
N LYS A 379 -12.46 12.22 11.76
CA LYS A 379 -12.01 12.49 13.13
C LYS A 379 -11.44 13.89 13.23
N ASP A 380 -10.59 14.30 12.30
CA ASP A 380 -10.03 15.66 12.26
C ASP A 380 -11.15 16.70 12.13
N LEU A 381 -12.13 16.45 11.26
CA LEU A 381 -13.30 17.30 11.09
C LEU A 381 -14.15 17.40 12.36
N LEU A 382 -14.33 16.30 13.09
CA LEU A 382 -15.05 16.26 14.37
C LEU A 382 -14.26 16.96 15.49
N GLU A 383 -12.93 16.80 15.52
CA GLU A 383 -12.04 17.51 16.46
C GLU A 383 -12.07 19.02 16.22
N ASP A 384 -12.04 19.47 14.96
CA ASP A 384 -12.14 20.88 14.59
C ASP A 384 -13.51 21.47 14.95
N ALA A 385 -14.58 20.73 14.70
CA ALA A 385 -15.94 21.08 15.13
C ALA A 385 -16.04 21.27 16.65
N LEU A 386 -15.38 20.41 17.43
CA LEU A 386 -15.31 20.53 18.89
C LEU A 386 -14.50 21.76 19.32
N ARG A 387 -13.37 22.04 18.66
CA ARG A 387 -12.50 23.19 18.96
C ARG A 387 -13.18 24.52 18.69
N GLN A 388 -13.94 24.64 17.60
CA GLN A 388 -14.69 25.85 17.25
C GLN A 388 -15.83 26.17 18.23
N ARG A 389 -16.23 25.21 19.08
CA ARG A 389 -17.34 25.36 20.04
C ARG A 389 -16.95 25.80 21.46
N ARG A 390 -15.67 25.94 21.82
CA ARG A 390 -15.28 26.46 23.16
C ARG A 390 -15.14 27.98 23.13
N PRO A 391 -16.02 28.73 23.82
CA PRO A 391 -15.80 29.00 25.25
C PRO A 391 -17.05 28.89 26.16
N GLU A 392 -16.76 28.79 27.48
CA GLU A 392 -17.63 28.85 28.67
C GLU A 392 -18.44 27.60 29.12
N GLY A 393 -17.94 26.96 30.19
CA GLY A 393 -18.67 26.88 31.47
C GLY A 393 -19.74 25.79 31.72
N VAL A 394 -19.34 24.80 32.53
CA VAL A 394 -20.08 24.11 33.63
C VAL A 394 -21.33 23.22 33.33
N LEU A 395 -21.26 21.93 33.70
CA LEU A 395 -21.96 21.29 34.85
C LEU A 395 -22.13 19.76 34.68
N ASP A 396 -21.90 19.07 35.80
CA ASP A 396 -22.01 17.63 36.01
C ASP A 396 -23.38 17.34 36.67
N ALA A 397 -24.34 16.77 35.90
CA ALA A 397 -25.58 16.06 36.31
C ALA A 397 -26.71 16.06 35.23
N SER A 398 -26.48 16.58 34.02
CA SER A 398 -27.45 16.59 32.90
C SER A 398 -26.87 16.00 31.61
N LYS A 399 -26.06 14.92 31.74
CA LYS A 399 -25.22 14.41 30.66
C LYS A 399 -26.02 13.89 29.46
N ASP A 400 -27.04 13.06 29.65
CA ASP A 400 -27.69 12.38 28.52
C ASP A 400 -28.45 13.34 27.58
N PHE A 401 -29.21 14.30 28.13
CA PHE A 401 -29.93 15.29 27.31
C PHE A 401 -29.00 16.28 26.60
N LEU A 402 -27.86 16.61 27.21
CA LEU A 402 -26.86 17.48 26.58
C LEU A 402 -26.06 16.73 25.51
N LEU A 403 -25.71 15.46 25.74
CA LEU A 403 -24.96 14.62 24.79
C LEU A 403 -25.74 14.42 23.49
N ASP A 404 -27.04 14.12 23.55
CA ASP A 404 -27.87 13.98 22.33
C ASP A 404 -27.93 15.27 21.51
N ARG A 405 -28.01 16.43 22.16
CA ARG A 405 -28.04 17.73 21.47
C ARG A 405 -26.65 18.16 20.96
N VAL A 406 -25.58 17.64 21.56
CA VAL A 406 -24.22 17.79 21.07
C VAL A 406 -24.05 16.95 19.80
N ASP A 407 -24.47 15.69 19.81
CA ASP A 407 -24.46 14.81 18.64
C ASP A 407 -25.29 15.40 17.48
N ASP A 408 -26.50 15.91 17.75
CA ASP A 408 -27.35 16.56 16.73
C ASP A 408 -26.64 17.73 16.04
N GLY A 409 -25.88 18.51 16.80
CA GLY A 409 -25.06 19.61 16.27
C GLY A 409 -23.83 19.12 15.51
N LEU A 410 -23.20 18.03 15.95
CA LEU A 410 -22.06 17.41 15.28
C LEU A 410 -22.48 16.75 13.96
N GLU A 411 -23.64 16.11 13.88
CA GLU A 411 -24.15 15.50 12.64
C GLU A 411 -24.39 16.56 11.55
N ALA A 412 -25.08 17.66 11.91
CA ALA A 412 -25.33 18.77 11.01
C ALA A 412 -24.03 19.45 10.56
N LEU A 413 -23.08 19.64 11.48
CA LEU A 413 -21.79 20.26 11.20
C LEU A 413 -20.88 19.34 10.38
N ALA A 414 -20.82 18.05 10.69
CA ALA A 414 -20.04 17.07 9.93
C ALA A 414 -20.52 16.95 8.49
N ARG A 415 -21.84 17.02 8.29
CA ARG A 415 -22.43 17.11 6.96
C ARG A 415 -22.07 18.41 6.25
N ALA A 416 -22.17 19.56 6.93
CA ALA A 416 -21.87 20.88 6.37
C ALA A 416 -20.38 21.06 6.03
N LEU A 417 -19.48 20.45 6.81
CA LEU A 417 -18.03 20.48 6.62
C LEU A 417 -17.54 19.47 5.58
N GLY A 418 -18.45 18.83 4.83
CA GLY A 418 -18.11 18.00 3.67
C GLY A 418 -18.13 16.49 3.91
N GLY A 419 -18.53 16.01 5.09
CA GLY A 419 -18.58 14.57 5.41
C GLY A 419 -19.46 13.75 4.47
N LYS A 420 -20.59 14.30 3.99
CA LYS A 420 -21.43 13.66 2.95
C LYS A 420 -20.67 13.48 1.64
N LYS A 421 -19.99 14.53 1.17
CA LYS A 421 -19.26 14.50 -0.10
C LYS A 421 -18.12 13.49 -0.03
N LEU A 422 -17.39 13.47 1.08
CA LEU A 422 -16.33 12.50 1.33
C LEU A 422 -16.88 11.06 1.37
N TRP A 423 -18.05 10.85 1.98
CA TRP A 423 -18.68 9.54 2.03
C TRP A 423 -19.20 9.08 0.65
N ASP A 424 -19.76 9.99 -0.14
CA ASP A 424 -20.16 9.70 -1.51
C ASP A 424 -18.96 9.32 -2.37
N GLU A 425 -17.81 9.97 -2.19
CA GLU A 425 -16.55 9.61 -2.85
C GLU A 425 -16.06 8.20 -2.45
N VAL A 426 -16.13 7.83 -1.17
CA VAL A 426 -15.84 6.46 -0.70
C VAL A 426 -16.71 5.44 -1.44
N LYS A 427 -18.04 5.69 -1.50
CA LYS A 427 -18.99 4.79 -2.16
C LYS A 427 -18.76 4.73 -3.67
N GLU A 428 -18.50 5.85 -4.30
CA GLU A 428 -18.22 5.95 -5.74
C GLU A 428 -16.97 5.13 -6.09
N ASN A 429 -15.87 5.32 -5.37
CA ASN A 429 -14.62 4.59 -5.58
C ASN A 429 -14.81 3.08 -5.39
N ALA A 430 -15.56 2.70 -4.35
CA ALA A 430 -15.89 1.30 -4.08
C ALA A 430 -16.72 0.66 -5.20
N ILE A 431 -17.69 1.38 -5.76
CA ILE A 431 -18.52 0.89 -6.87
C ILE A 431 -17.72 0.83 -8.17
N LEU A 432 -16.93 1.88 -8.47
CA LEU A 432 -16.11 1.98 -9.67
C LEU A 432 -15.10 0.83 -9.79
N ALA A 433 -14.63 0.30 -8.65
CA ALA A 433 -13.68 -0.82 -8.62
C ALA A 433 -14.16 -2.05 -9.40
N THR A 434 -15.47 -2.27 -9.49
CA THR A 434 -16.06 -3.34 -10.32
C THR A 434 -16.85 -2.80 -11.51
N GLN A 435 -17.51 -1.65 -11.38
CA GLN A 435 -18.39 -1.11 -12.42
C GLN A 435 -17.65 -0.79 -13.72
N ARG A 436 -16.46 -0.20 -13.60
CA ARG A 436 -15.64 0.17 -14.74
C ARG A 436 -15.12 -1.06 -15.47
N GLN A 437 -14.95 -0.96 -16.78
CA GLN A 437 -14.33 -2.04 -17.57
C GLN A 437 -12.85 -2.24 -17.18
N ASP A 438 -12.16 -1.16 -16.81
CA ASP A 438 -10.79 -1.14 -16.31
C ASP A 438 -10.70 -1.15 -14.77
N GLY A 439 -11.79 -1.51 -14.07
CA GLY A 439 -11.84 -1.59 -12.61
C GLY A 439 -10.99 -2.73 -12.06
N GLY A 440 -10.24 -2.48 -10.98
CA GLY A 440 -9.30 -3.45 -10.42
C GLY A 440 -9.99 -4.68 -9.82
N ALA A 441 -11.12 -4.50 -9.12
CA ALA A 441 -11.89 -5.62 -8.59
C ALA A 441 -12.58 -6.42 -9.71
N ARG A 442 -12.98 -5.76 -10.80
CA ARG A 442 -13.48 -6.44 -12.01
C ARG A 442 -12.41 -7.34 -12.63
N PHE A 443 -11.19 -6.81 -12.79
CA PHE A 443 -10.06 -7.58 -13.32
C PHE A 443 -9.74 -8.79 -12.45
N VAL A 444 -9.76 -8.63 -11.12
CA VAL A 444 -9.63 -9.75 -10.17
C VAL A 444 -10.74 -10.78 -10.36
N ALA A 445 -11.99 -10.37 -10.50
CA ALA A 445 -13.11 -11.28 -10.72
C ALA A 445 -12.95 -12.13 -11.99
N GLU A 446 -12.42 -11.55 -13.06
CA GLU A 446 -12.11 -12.29 -14.29
C GLU A 446 -11.02 -13.34 -14.09
N ARG A 447 -9.96 -13.02 -13.32
CA ARG A 447 -8.92 -14.00 -12.94
C ARG A 447 -9.48 -15.10 -12.05
N ILE A 448 -10.44 -14.80 -11.18
CA ILE A 448 -11.14 -15.80 -10.37
C ILE A 448 -11.94 -16.75 -11.26
N ARG A 449 -12.68 -16.24 -12.26
CA ARG A 449 -13.39 -17.08 -13.23
C ARG A 449 -12.42 -18.01 -13.95
N GLU A 450 -11.27 -17.50 -14.38
CA GLU A 450 -10.24 -18.30 -15.04
C GLU A 450 -9.67 -19.37 -14.10
N LEU A 451 -9.37 -19.02 -12.84
CA LEU A 451 -8.96 -19.96 -11.79
C LEU A 451 -9.98 -21.09 -11.61
N CYS A 452 -11.25 -20.77 -11.43
CA CYS A 452 -12.30 -21.78 -11.26
C CYS A 452 -12.51 -22.64 -12.52
N GLY A 453 -12.17 -22.13 -13.70
CA GLY A 453 -12.22 -22.87 -14.97
C GLY A 453 -11.06 -23.87 -15.14
N ARG A 454 -9.87 -23.55 -14.63
CA ARG A 454 -8.68 -24.42 -14.70
C ARG A 454 -8.56 -25.40 -13.52
N GLU A 455 -9.02 -25.00 -12.34
CA GLU A 455 -8.93 -25.78 -11.11
C GLU A 455 -10.33 -26.10 -10.58
N ALA A 456 -10.75 -27.35 -10.82
CA ALA A 456 -12.01 -27.84 -10.30
C ALA A 456 -12.00 -27.87 -8.76
N GLY A 457 -13.09 -27.43 -8.14
CA GLY A 457 -13.28 -27.53 -6.69
C GLY A 457 -12.76 -26.35 -5.87
N VAL A 458 -12.28 -25.27 -6.49
CA VAL A 458 -11.99 -24.00 -5.80
C VAL A 458 -13.30 -23.40 -5.27
N GLU A 459 -13.38 -23.17 -3.95
CA GLU A 459 -14.49 -22.44 -3.34
C GLU A 459 -14.16 -20.95 -3.23
N VAL A 460 -15.04 -20.10 -3.78
CA VAL A 460 -14.93 -18.65 -3.63
C VAL A 460 -15.80 -18.18 -2.48
N HIS A 461 -15.21 -17.46 -1.54
CA HIS A 461 -15.88 -16.88 -0.38
C HIS A 461 -15.72 -15.36 -0.39
N ALA A 462 -16.74 -14.66 0.10
CA ALA A 462 -16.74 -13.21 0.24
C ALA A 462 -16.92 -12.82 1.71
N LEU A 463 -16.14 -11.87 2.16
CA LEU A 463 -16.23 -11.26 3.48
C LEU A 463 -16.10 -9.75 3.32
N ALA A 464 -16.95 -8.99 4.01
CA ALA A 464 -16.81 -7.55 4.05
C ALA A 464 -17.22 -6.98 5.41
N HIS A 465 -16.58 -5.87 5.78
CA HIS A 465 -16.91 -5.09 6.98
C HIS A 465 -17.25 -3.65 6.60
N SER A 466 -18.18 -3.01 7.29
CA SER A 466 -18.47 -1.57 7.15
C SER A 466 -18.60 -1.14 5.67
N ALA A 467 -17.83 -0.15 5.18
CA ALA A 467 -17.90 0.31 3.79
C ALA A 467 -17.46 -0.75 2.76
N GLY A 468 -16.74 -1.79 3.18
CA GLY A 468 -16.46 -2.94 2.35
C GLY A 468 -17.71 -3.63 1.85
N GLY A 469 -18.85 -3.53 2.57
CA GLY A 469 -20.14 -4.01 2.08
C GLY A 469 -20.60 -3.29 0.79
N VAL A 470 -20.18 -2.03 0.58
CA VAL A 470 -20.42 -1.27 -0.65
C VAL A 470 -19.48 -1.74 -1.77
N PHE A 471 -18.19 -1.92 -1.46
CA PHE A 471 -17.18 -2.43 -2.41
C PHE A 471 -17.53 -3.83 -2.93
N GLN A 472 -17.92 -4.71 -2.01
CA GLN A 472 -18.18 -6.12 -2.28
C GLN A 472 -19.50 -6.32 -3.04
N ALA A 473 -20.42 -5.35 -3.04
CA ALA A 473 -21.75 -5.44 -3.65
C ALA A 473 -21.70 -5.69 -5.17
N PRO A 474 -21.10 -4.80 -5.99
CA PRO A 474 -20.98 -5.06 -7.41
C PRO A 474 -20.02 -6.23 -7.71
N LEU A 475 -19.00 -6.47 -6.88
CA LEU A 475 -18.07 -7.59 -7.07
C LEU A 475 -18.77 -8.96 -6.99
N VAL A 476 -19.55 -9.18 -5.93
CA VAL A 476 -20.31 -10.41 -5.75
C VAL A 476 -21.42 -10.52 -6.80
N GLN A 477 -22.09 -9.42 -7.13
CA GLN A 477 -23.05 -9.39 -8.23
C GLN A 477 -22.41 -9.83 -9.56
N TYR A 478 -21.23 -9.30 -9.88
CA TYR A 478 -20.52 -9.61 -11.12
C TYR A 478 -20.09 -11.07 -11.18
N LEU A 479 -19.49 -11.58 -10.09
CA LEU A 479 -19.05 -12.96 -9.99
C LEU A 479 -20.22 -13.92 -10.15
N SER A 480 -21.28 -13.74 -9.37
CA SER A 480 -22.32 -14.75 -9.18
C SER A 480 -23.46 -14.73 -10.20
N SER A 481 -23.70 -13.61 -10.89
CA SER A 481 -24.80 -13.52 -11.86
C SER A 481 -24.50 -14.37 -13.09
N GLY A 482 -25.45 -15.24 -13.49
CA GLY A 482 -25.39 -15.94 -14.76
C GLY A 482 -26.10 -15.16 -15.86
N GLY A 483 -25.37 -14.74 -16.90
CA GLY A 483 -25.94 -13.96 -18.00
C GLY A 483 -26.17 -12.49 -17.62
N THR A 484 -27.22 -11.87 -18.16
CA THR A 484 -27.45 -10.42 -18.02
C THR A 484 -27.89 -10.04 -16.60
N ILE A 485 -27.21 -9.05 -16.02
CA ILE A 485 -27.47 -8.50 -14.69
C ILE A 485 -28.69 -7.56 -14.75
N ALA A 486 -29.70 -7.83 -13.92
CA ALA A 486 -31.00 -7.16 -14.00
C ALA A 486 -31.06 -5.77 -13.31
N SER A 487 -30.25 -5.54 -12.29
CA SER A 487 -30.35 -4.40 -11.36
C SER A 487 -28.98 -3.94 -10.84
N GLY A 488 -28.96 -2.87 -10.06
CA GLY A 488 -27.76 -2.38 -9.39
C GLY A 488 -26.70 -1.76 -10.32
N PRO A 489 -25.48 -1.55 -9.81
CA PRO A 489 -24.43 -0.79 -10.52
C PRO A 489 -24.01 -1.40 -11.86
N LEU A 490 -24.23 -2.71 -12.05
CA LEU A 490 -23.82 -3.46 -13.25
C LEU A 490 -24.99 -3.81 -14.18
N LYS A 491 -26.16 -3.20 -13.99
CA LYS A 491 -27.35 -3.47 -14.80
C LYS A 491 -27.05 -3.45 -16.30
N GLY A 492 -27.50 -4.50 -17.01
CA GLY A 492 -27.28 -4.69 -18.43
C GLY A 492 -25.94 -5.33 -18.81
N GLY A 493 -24.99 -5.45 -17.87
CA GLY A 493 -23.76 -6.20 -18.06
C GLY A 493 -23.97 -7.72 -17.97
N ALA A 494 -23.01 -8.50 -18.43
CA ALA A 494 -23.01 -9.96 -18.28
C ALA A 494 -22.18 -10.38 -17.06
N GLY A 495 -22.76 -11.13 -16.13
CA GLY A 495 -22.03 -11.73 -15.01
C GLY A 495 -21.22 -12.96 -15.40
N LEU A 496 -20.34 -13.39 -14.50
CA LEU A 496 -19.35 -14.44 -14.73
C LEU A 496 -19.85 -15.86 -14.42
N GLY A 497 -20.99 -16.00 -13.73
CA GLY A 497 -21.56 -17.30 -13.35
C GLY A 497 -20.72 -18.11 -12.35
N VAL A 498 -19.79 -17.47 -11.61
CA VAL A 498 -18.96 -18.09 -10.57
C VAL A 498 -19.73 -18.10 -9.25
N LYS A 499 -20.03 -19.30 -8.73
CA LYS A 499 -20.73 -19.46 -7.45
C LYS A 499 -19.88 -18.94 -6.28
N VAL A 500 -20.46 -18.10 -5.44
CA VAL A 500 -19.89 -17.66 -4.17
C VAL A 500 -20.41 -18.59 -3.07
N ALA A 501 -19.55 -19.47 -2.55
CA ALA A 501 -19.91 -20.49 -1.58
C ALA A 501 -20.48 -19.88 -0.29
N THR A 502 -19.82 -18.85 0.24
CA THR A 502 -20.33 -18.07 1.38
C THR A 502 -20.09 -16.58 1.20
N CYS A 503 -21.03 -15.75 1.62
CA CYS A 503 -20.88 -14.30 1.71
C CYS A 503 -21.25 -13.83 3.12
N THR A 504 -20.30 -13.24 3.85
CA THR A 504 -20.54 -12.69 5.20
C THR A 504 -20.34 -11.19 5.20
N LEU A 505 -21.32 -10.43 5.71
CA LEU A 505 -21.22 -8.99 5.91
C LEU A 505 -21.24 -8.67 7.40
N TRP A 506 -20.21 -7.99 7.89
CA TRP A 506 -20.11 -7.48 9.25
C TRP A 506 -20.43 -5.99 9.30
N ALA A 507 -21.49 -5.63 10.03
CA ALA A 507 -21.96 -4.26 10.23
C ALA A 507 -21.84 -3.39 8.95
N PRO A 508 -22.38 -3.84 7.79
CA PRO A 508 -22.11 -3.18 6.53
C PRO A 508 -22.72 -1.78 6.48
N ALA A 509 -21.91 -0.79 6.12
CA ALA A 509 -22.33 0.58 5.84
C ALA A 509 -22.95 0.71 4.43
N CYS A 510 -23.58 -0.35 3.92
CA CYS A 510 -24.25 -0.34 2.63
C CYS A 510 -25.74 0.01 2.82
N ARG A 511 -26.30 0.78 1.90
CA ARG A 511 -27.73 1.04 1.90
C ARG A 511 -28.52 -0.24 1.62
N ILE A 512 -29.69 -0.37 2.23
CA ILE A 512 -30.62 -1.48 1.97
C ILE A 512 -30.93 -1.61 0.47
N GLU A 513 -31.11 -0.49 -0.23
CA GLU A 513 -31.36 -0.49 -1.68
C GLU A 513 -30.23 -1.14 -2.48
N LEU A 514 -28.97 -0.80 -2.16
CA LEU A 514 -27.83 -1.43 -2.83
C LEU A 514 -27.83 -2.94 -2.58
N PHE A 515 -28.18 -3.37 -1.36
CA PHE A 515 -28.30 -4.78 -1.05
C PHE A 515 -29.39 -5.49 -1.87
N LYS A 516 -30.57 -4.89 -1.97
CA LYS A 516 -31.70 -5.39 -2.76
C LYS A 516 -31.39 -5.45 -4.26
N ASP A 517 -30.56 -4.52 -4.74
CA ASP A 517 -30.16 -4.45 -6.13
C ASP A 517 -29.04 -5.44 -6.51
N THR A 518 -28.25 -5.93 -5.55
CA THR A 518 -27.01 -6.67 -5.82
C THR A 518 -26.96 -8.05 -5.15
N TYR A 519 -26.89 -8.11 -3.82
CA TYR A 519 -26.78 -9.36 -3.07
C TYR A 519 -28.08 -10.15 -3.08
N LEU A 520 -29.23 -9.50 -2.89
CA LEU A 520 -30.51 -10.20 -2.77
C LEU A 520 -30.87 -11.03 -4.03
N PRO A 521 -30.71 -10.53 -5.27
CA PRO A 521 -30.90 -11.34 -6.47
C PRO A 521 -29.92 -12.51 -6.54
N ALA A 522 -28.66 -12.30 -6.15
CA ALA A 522 -27.65 -13.35 -6.12
C ALA A 522 -27.95 -14.45 -5.08
N ILE A 523 -28.50 -14.08 -3.91
CA ILE A 523 -29.00 -15.03 -2.90
C ILE A 523 -30.16 -15.84 -3.47
N ARG A 524 -31.19 -15.15 -4.00
CA ARG A 524 -32.40 -15.78 -4.54
C ARG A 524 -32.12 -16.71 -5.72
N ALA A 525 -31.16 -16.36 -6.58
CA ALA A 525 -30.73 -17.18 -7.70
C ALA A 525 -29.78 -18.34 -7.30
N GLY A 526 -29.37 -18.43 -6.03
CA GLY A 526 -28.41 -19.43 -5.55
C GLY A 526 -26.96 -19.19 -6.00
N GLY A 527 -26.68 -18.01 -6.58
CA GLY A 527 -25.34 -17.56 -6.91
C GLY A 527 -24.47 -17.32 -5.66
N ILE A 528 -25.11 -16.91 -4.55
CA ILE A 528 -24.54 -16.96 -3.20
C ILE A 528 -25.12 -18.20 -2.50
N GLY A 529 -24.26 -19.14 -2.13
CA GLY A 529 -24.65 -20.40 -1.51
C GLY A 529 -25.16 -20.23 -0.07
N ARG A 530 -24.42 -19.51 0.76
CA ARG A 530 -24.83 -19.14 2.13
C ARG A 530 -24.52 -17.68 2.41
N PHE A 531 -25.53 -16.93 2.82
CA PHE A 531 -25.36 -15.52 3.20
C PHE A 531 -25.52 -15.33 4.71
N ALA A 532 -24.69 -14.49 5.30
CA ALA A 532 -24.76 -14.12 6.71
C ALA A 532 -24.59 -12.61 6.89
N LEU A 533 -25.53 -11.98 7.60
CA LEU A 533 -25.44 -10.60 8.04
C LEU A 533 -25.18 -10.56 9.55
N TYR A 534 -24.14 -9.86 9.97
CA TYR A 534 -23.88 -9.58 11.38
C TYR A 534 -24.13 -8.09 11.62
N THR A 535 -24.97 -7.77 12.60
CA THR A 535 -25.22 -6.40 13.06
C THR A 535 -25.00 -6.35 14.57
N LEU A 536 -24.65 -5.18 15.12
CA LEU A 536 -24.83 -5.00 16.56
C LEU A 536 -26.33 -4.79 16.87
N SER A 537 -26.71 -4.98 18.13
CA SER A 537 -28.01 -4.54 18.62
C SER A 537 -28.10 -3.02 18.55
N ASP A 538 -29.30 -2.48 18.30
CA ASP A 538 -29.48 -1.02 18.18
C ASP A 538 -29.02 -0.28 19.45
N GLN A 539 -29.25 -0.86 20.63
CA GLN A 539 -28.75 -0.32 21.89
C GLN A 539 -27.23 -0.21 21.89
N LYS A 540 -26.52 -1.24 21.42
CA LYS A 540 -25.05 -1.23 21.38
C LYS A 540 -24.48 -0.25 20.37
N GLU A 541 -25.13 -0.06 19.23
CA GLU A 541 -24.75 1.00 18.28
C GLU A 541 -24.94 2.41 18.87
N ARG A 542 -25.99 2.62 19.69
CA ARG A 542 -26.22 3.90 20.39
C ARG A 542 -25.29 4.13 21.59
N ASP A 543 -24.84 3.06 22.24
CA ASP A 543 -23.91 3.11 23.36
C ASP A 543 -22.43 3.13 22.91
N ASP A 544 -22.17 3.00 21.61
CA ASP A 544 -20.82 3.03 21.04
C ASP A 544 -20.32 4.48 20.90
N ASP A 545 -19.05 4.64 20.52
CA ASP A 545 -18.44 5.95 20.37
C ASP A 545 -17.47 6.02 19.21
N CYS A 546 -17.40 7.21 18.62
CA CYS A 546 -16.44 7.59 17.61
C CYS A 546 -15.35 8.46 18.24
N ALA A 547 -14.28 7.80 18.74
CA ALA A 547 -13.14 8.44 19.42
C ALA A 547 -13.52 9.29 20.65
N GLY A 548 -14.64 8.98 21.30
CA GLY A 548 -15.23 9.78 22.38
C GLY A 548 -15.74 11.16 21.96
N ILE A 549 -15.84 11.45 20.66
CA ILE A 549 -16.28 12.74 20.13
C ILE A 549 -17.75 12.70 19.73
N TYR A 550 -18.16 11.65 19.01
CA TYR A 550 -19.56 11.38 18.66
C TYR A 550 -20.01 10.13 19.41
N ASN A 551 -21.09 10.24 20.20
CA ASN A 551 -21.45 9.27 21.25
C ASN A 551 -22.39 8.16 20.74
N LYS A 552 -22.26 7.82 19.46
CA LYS A 552 -22.93 6.70 18.80
C LYS A 552 -21.92 6.06 17.84
N SER A 553 -22.29 4.92 17.27
CA SER A 553 -21.44 4.21 16.33
C SER A 553 -21.21 4.99 15.04
N LEU A 554 -20.18 4.55 14.30
CA LEU A 554 -19.90 5.08 12.97
C LEU A 554 -21.07 4.87 11.99
N LEU A 555 -21.83 3.78 12.11
CA LEU A 555 -23.01 3.58 11.27
C LEU A 555 -24.11 4.61 11.54
N TYR A 556 -24.29 5.03 12.80
CA TYR A 556 -25.19 6.13 13.13
C TYR A 556 -24.74 7.44 12.47
N LEU A 557 -23.44 7.76 12.52
CA LEU A 557 -22.89 8.94 11.88
C LEU A 557 -23.08 8.91 10.35
N VAL A 558 -22.76 7.78 9.71
CA VAL A 558 -22.93 7.58 8.27
C VAL A 558 -24.40 7.67 7.88
N SER A 559 -25.30 6.98 8.59
CA SER A 559 -26.75 7.04 8.35
C SER A 559 -27.29 8.45 8.47
N ASN A 560 -26.97 9.15 9.56
CA ASN A 560 -27.60 10.43 9.92
C ASN A 560 -27.04 11.60 9.11
N ALA A 561 -25.71 11.64 8.90
CA ALA A 561 -25.02 12.75 8.26
C ALA A 561 -24.57 12.44 6.82
N GLY A 562 -24.11 11.21 6.56
CA GLY A 562 -23.52 10.81 5.28
C GLY A 562 -24.52 10.35 4.23
N GLU A 563 -25.68 9.84 4.63
CA GLU A 563 -26.68 9.29 3.71
C GLU A 563 -27.88 10.22 3.45
N GLU A 564 -28.69 9.80 2.48
CA GLU A 564 -30.02 10.36 2.24
C GLU A 564 -31.12 9.31 2.47
N PRO A 565 -32.24 9.70 3.09
CA PRO A 565 -32.48 11.03 3.69
C PRO A 565 -31.64 11.27 4.95
N HIS A 566 -31.09 12.48 5.11
CA HIS A 566 -30.39 12.84 6.35
C HIS A 566 -31.34 13.04 7.53
N ARG A 567 -30.82 12.84 8.73
CA ARG A 567 -31.57 12.99 9.98
C ARG A 567 -31.84 14.46 10.29
N ILE A 568 -33.07 14.75 10.73
CA ILE A 568 -33.52 16.03 11.26
C ILE A 568 -34.25 15.74 12.59
N PRO A 569 -33.64 15.96 13.77
CA PRO A 569 -34.07 15.38 15.06
C PRO A 569 -35.58 15.39 15.35
N LEU A 570 -36.28 16.48 14.99
CA LEU A 570 -37.71 16.66 15.27
C LEU A 570 -38.65 16.42 14.07
N LEU A 571 -38.12 16.39 12.83
CA LEU A 571 -38.92 16.24 11.60
C LEU A 571 -38.72 14.89 10.93
N ARG A 572 -37.51 14.34 11.06
CA ARG A 572 -37.07 13.05 10.53
C ARG A 572 -36.04 12.47 11.50
N PRO A 573 -36.47 11.76 12.55
CA PRO A 573 -35.57 11.31 13.63
C PRO A 573 -34.53 10.28 13.18
N ASP A 574 -34.68 9.75 11.96
CA ASP A 574 -33.81 8.74 11.36
C ASP A 574 -33.10 9.24 10.10
N GLY A 575 -31.88 8.74 9.89
CA GLY A 575 -31.10 8.95 8.68
C GLY A 575 -31.40 7.92 7.57
N GLY A 576 -30.47 7.80 6.63
CA GLY A 576 -30.57 6.89 5.50
C GLY A 576 -30.45 5.42 5.92
N PRO A 577 -31.37 4.53 5.49
CA PRO A 577 -31.37 3.13 5.92
C PRO A 577 -30.11 2.35 5.50
N LEU A 578 -29.33 1.89 6.48
CA LEU A 578 -28.16 1.04 6.31
C LEU A 578 -28.45 -0.40 6.73
N LEU A 579 -27.97 -1.37 5.93
CA LEU A 579 -28.13 -2.80 6.19
C LEU A 579 -27.45 -3.25 7.49
N GLY A 580 -26.36 -2.58 7.90
CA GLY A 580 -25.63 -2.89 9.12
C GLY A 580 -26.36 -2.53 10.41
N MET A 581 -27.46 -1.77 10.35
CA MET A 581 -28.18 -1.33 11.53
C MET A 581 -29.42 -2.19 11.78
N GLN A 582 -29.48 -2.80 12.96
CA GLN A 582 -30.57 -3.71 13.34
C GLN A 582 -31.97 -3.10 13.14
N LYS A 583 -32.17 -1.82 13.45
CA LYS A 583 -33.50 -1.18 13.37
C LYS A 583 -34.06 -1.21 11.94
N TYR A 584 -33.26 -0.84 10.95
CA TYR A 584 -33.70 -0.79 9.55
C TYR A 584 -33.91 -2.20 8.96
N VAL A 585 -33.13 -3.20 9.41
CA VAL A 585 -33.35 -4.59 9.02
C VAL A 585 -34.70 -5.12 9.55
N ARG A 586 -35.12 -4.72 10.75
CA ARG A 586 -36.42 -5.11 11.32
C ARG A 586 -37.61 -4.46 10.63
N GLU A 587 -37.43 -3.22 10.19
CA GLU A 587 -38.49 -2.42 9.55
C GLU A 587 -38.73 -2.83 8.10
N ASP A 588 -37.73 -3.40 7.42
CA ASP A 588 -37.84 -3.81 6.03
C ASP A 588 -38.50 -5.20 5.88
N ALA A 589 -39.71 -5.20 5.30
CA ALA A 589 -40.51 -6.41 5.13
C ALA A 589 -39.83 -7.49 4.25
N GLU A 590 -39.06 -7.08 3.23
CA GLU A 590 -38.40 -8.02 2.32
C GLU A 590 -37.20 -8.70 2.99
N LEU A 591 -36.44 -7.94 3.79
CA LEU A 591 -35.39 -8.51 4.63
C LEU A 591 -35.97 -9.42 5.72
N GLY A 592 -37.10 -9.03 6.34
CA GLY A 592 -37.82 -9.86 7.29
C GLY A 592 -38.19 -11.23 6.71
N GLN A 593 -38.72 -11.26 5.48
CA GLN A 593 -39.02 -12.50 4.76
C GLN A 593 -37.76 -13.31 4.44
N LEU A 594 -36.69 -12.66 4.00
CA LEU A 594 -35.42 -13.31 3.66
C LEU A 594 -34.86 -14.11 4.85
N PHE A 595 -34.79 -13.48 6.03
CA PHE A 595 -34.21 -14.11 7.22
C PHE A 595 -35.16 -15.10 7.89
N ALA A 596 -36.48 -14.85 7.88
CA ALA A 596 -37.46 -15.81 8.40
C ALA A 596 -37.53 -17.09 7.54
N GLY A 597 -37.32 -16.96 6.23
CA GLY A 597 -37.35 -18.09 5.29
C GLY A 597 -36.12 -19.00 5.33
N GLY A 598 -35.09 -18.68 6.13
CA GLY A 598 -33.87 -19.50 6.26
C GLY A 598 -32.93 -19.48 5.05
N ALA A 599 -33.20 -18.63 4.05
CA ALA A 599 -32.33 -18.43 2.89
C ALA A 599 -31.05 -17.64 3.22
N ALA A 600 -31.05 -16.95 4.36
CA ALA A 600 -29.94 -16.18 4.90
C ALA A 600 -29.95 -16.21 6.42
N ASP A 601 -28.78 -16.05 7.03
CA ASP A 601 -28.64 -15.91 8.48
C ASP A 601 -28.51 -14.44 8.88
N TRP A 602 -29.22 -14.06 9.94
CA TRP A 602 -29.02 -12.78 10.61
C TRP A 602 -28.53 -13.00 12.04
N VAL A 603 -27.35 -12.47 12.33
CA VAL A 603 -26.69 -12.54 13.63
C VAL A 603 -26.69 -11.15 14.26
N VAL A 604 -27.39 -11.01 15.38
CA VAL A 604 -27.33 -9.80 16.20
C VAL A 604 -26.31 -10.01 17.31
N ALA A 605 -25.38 -9.06 17.45
CA ALA A 605 -24.32 -9.07 18.42
C ALA A 605 -24.52 -7.98 19.52
N PRO A 606 -24.06 -8.23 20.75
CA PRO A 606 -23.58 -9.51 21.25
C PRO A 606 -24.75 -10.49 21.44
N ASN A 607 -24.48 -11.79 21.35
CA ASN A 607 -25.43 -12.83 21.71
C ASN A 607 -24.81 -13.86 22.66
N GLN A 608 -25.62 -14.83 23.11
CA GLN A 608 -25.19 -15.90 24.03
C GLN A 608 -25.07 -17.26 23.34
N LYS A 609 -25.06 -17.32 22.01
CA LYS A 609 -24.88 -18.60 21.30
C LYS A 609 -23.51 -19.22 21.65
N PRO A 610 -23.37 -20.56 21.67
CA PRO A 610 -22.10 -21.25 21.92
C PRO A 610 -20.96 -20.67 21.07
N ALA A 611 -19.76 -20.51 21.62
CA ALA A 611 -18.66 -19.80 20.94
C ALA A 611 -18.17 -20.47 19.65
N ASP A 612 -18.45 -21.76 19.49
CA ASP A 612 -18.20 -22.58 18.30
C ASP A 612 -19.35 -22.54 17.28
N SER A 613 -20.45 -21.86 17.60
CA SER A 613 -21.60 -21.73 16.71
C SER A 613 -21.33 -20.74 15.57
N PRO A 614 -21.71 -21.05 14.32
CA PRO A 614 -21.65 -20.09 13.21
C PRO A 614 -22.59 -18.88 13.40
N GLY A 615 -23.46 -18.88 14.42
CA GLY A 615 -24.29 -17.74 14.77
C GLY A 615 -23.76 -16.90 15.94
N ALA A 616 -22.57 -17.21 16.47
CA ALA A 616 -22.06 -16.54 17.67
C ALA A 616 -21.32 -15.24 17.33
N SER A 617 -21.49 -14.25 18.20
CA SER A 617 -20.71 -13.02 18.21
C SER A 617 -20.76 -12.40 19.61
N ARG A 618 -19.62 -11.89 20.09
CA ARG A 618 -19.52 -11.13 21.34
C ARG A 618 -19.15 -9.67 21.11
N ALA A 619 -19.15 -9.22 19.86
CA ALA A 619 -18.84 -7.84 19.51
C ALA A 619 -19.80 -6.88 20.21
N THR A 620 -19.24 -5.84 20.82
CA THR A 620 -20.00 -4.78 21.51
C THR A 620 -19.83 -3.40 20.87
N LYS A 621 -18.84 -3.26 19.98
CA LYS A 621 -18.51 -2.02 19.26
C LYS A 621 -18.38 -2.29 17.77
N HIS A 622 -18.63 -1.27 16.95
CA HIS A 622 -18.59 -1.38 15.48
C HIS A 622 -17.19 -1.70 14.97
N THR A 623 -16.18 -1.08 15.58
CA THR A 623 -14.76 -1.28 15.25
C THR A 623 -14.24 -2.65 15.68
N ASP A 624 -14.85 -3.26 16.69
CA ASP A 624 -14.32 -4.49 17.29
C ASP A 624 -14.90 -5.74 16.62
N ILE A 625 -15.99 -5.63 15.84
CA ILE A 625 -16.69 -6.78 15.26
C ILE A 625 -15.78 -7.67 14.41
N ASP A 626 -14.80 -7.06 13.74
CA ASP A 626 -13.89 -7.73 12.85
C ASP A 626 -12.59 -8.16 13.56
N GLU A 627 -12.40 -7.81 14.83
CA GLU A 627 -11.30 -8.30 15.68
C GLU A 627 -11.78 -9.27 16.77
N GLU A 628 -13.09 -9.34 17.00
CA GLU A 628 -13.68 -10.12 18.09
C GLU A 628 -13.54 -11.64 17.82
N PRO A 629 -12.82 -12.39 18.66
CA PRO A 629 -12.46 -13.78 18.39
C PRO A 629 -13.65 -14.71 18.14
N VAL A 630 -14.77 -14.57 18.85
CA VAL A 630 -15.95 -15.41 18.66
C VAL A 630 -16.59 -15.14 17.30
N THR A 631 -16.68 -13.87 16.90
CA THR A 631 -17.17 -13.47 15.57
C THR A 631 -16.28 -14.01 14.46
N LEU A 632 -14.96 -13.88 14.61
CA LEU A 632 -13.98 -14.43 13.66
C LEU A 632 -14.11 -15.95 13.53
N ASN A 633 -14.19 -16.67 14.66
CA ASN A 633 -14.35 -18.12 14.68
C ASN A 633 -15.68 -18.57 14.05
N ALA A 634 -16.77 -17.85 14.31
CA ALA A 634 -18.06 -18.13 13.69
C ALA A 634 -18.00 -17.96 12.16
N THR A 635 -17.32 -16.92 11.67
CA THR A 635 -17.12 -16.73 10.22
C THR A 635 -16.23 -17.80 9.60
N LEU A 636 -15.15 -18.21 10.27
CA LEU A 636 -14.35 -19.35 9.82
C LEU A 636 -15.18 -20.63 9.77
N ALA A 637 -15.99 -20.89 10.78
CA ALA A 637 -16.88 -22.06 10.82
C ALA A 637 -17.89 -22.06 9.66
N ARG A 638 -18.39 -20.89 9.26
CA ARG A 638 -19.26 -20.74 8.08
C ARG A 638 -18.55 -21.08 6.77
N ILE A 639 -17.31 -20.63 6.61
CA ILE A 639 -16.47 -20.90 5.43
C ILE A 639 -16.14 -22.39 5.35
N LEU A 640 -15.71 -22.97 6.47
CA LEU A 640 -15.23 -24.35 6.54
C LEU A 640 -16.37 -25.38 6.54
N GLY A 641 -17.53 -25.04 7.10
CA GLY A 641 -18.62 -25.96 7.38
C GLY A 641 -18.41 -26.79 8.66
N HIS A 642 -17.35 -26.52 9.41
CA HIS A 642 -16.98 -27.14 10.69
C HIS A 642 -16.15 -26.13 11.51
N PRO A 643 -15.96 -26.34 12.83
CA PRO A 643 -15.10 -25.46 13.64
C PRO A 643 -13.67 -25.34 13.06
N PRO A 644 -13.02 -24.17 13.18
CA PRO A 644 -11.66 -23.97 12.67
C PRO A 644 -10.63 -24.85 13.40
N VAL A 645 -9.62 -25.31 12.66
CA VAL A 645 -8.48 -26.06 13.19
C VAL A 645 -7.61 -25.13 14.04
N GLU A 646 -7.31 -23.94 13.50
CA GLU A 646 -6.62 -22.85 14.20
C GLU A 646 -7.62 -21.72 14.48
N PRO A 647 -8.21 -21.64 15.69
CA PRO A 647 -9.17 -20.61 16.04
C PRO A 647 -8.51 -19.26 16.30
N ALA A 648 -9.26 -18.19 16.12
CA ALA A 648 -8.94 -16.87 16.65
C ALA A 648 -8.91 -16.95 18.18
N THR A 649 -7.76 -16.66 18.77
CA THR A 649 -7.58 -16.62 20.23
C THR A 649 -7.70 -15.20 20.75
N GLY A 650 -8.58 -14.96 21.72
CA GLY A 650 -8.62 -13.72 22.48
C GLY A 650 -7.47 -13.64 23.47
N GLY A 651 -6.28 -13.23 23.02
CA GLY A 651 -5.06 -13.28 23.83
C GLY A 651 -4.13 -12.08 23.69
N ARG A 652 -4.23 -11.14 24.65
CA ARG A 652 -3.13 -10.35 25.24
C ARG A 652 -2.25 -9.47 24.32
N THR A 653 -2.74 -8.92 23.22
CA THR A 653 -1.99 -7.90 22.45
C THR A 653 -2.31 -6.46 22.87
N ASN A 654 -3.51 -6.21 23.40
CA ASN A 654 -3.91 -4.86 23.82
C ASN A 654 -3.31 -4.40 25.15
N ALA A 655 -2.85 -5.29 26.04
CA ALA A 655 -2.14 -4.85 27.24
C ALA A 655 -0.77 -4.27 26.88
N ALA A 656 0.02 -4.95 26.05
CA ALA A 656 1.33 -4.46 25.61
C ALA A 656 1.23 -3.23 24.70
N ALA A 657 0.25 -3.17 23.80
CA ALA A 657 0.03 -2.00 22.93
C ALA A 657 -0.50 -0.78 23.71
N ARG A 658 -1.34 -1.00 24.73
CA ARG A 658 -1.86 0.05 25.62
C ARG A 658 -0.80 0.51 26.62
N GLU A 659 0.05 -0.39 27.11
CA GLU A 659 1.19 -0.05 27.97
C GLU A 659 2.28 0.69 27.19
N LEU A 660 2.49 0.38 25.90
CA LEU A 660 3.37 1.16 25.02
C LEU A 660 2.80 2.55 24.72
N ARG A 661 1.47 2.68 24.54
CA ARG A 661 0.80 3.98 24.40
C ARG A 661 0.84 4.82 25.68
N GLN A 662 0.73 4.18 26.85
CA GLN A 662 0.81 4.86 28.15
C GLN A 662 2.24 5.22 28.57
N ARG A 663 3.26 4.57 28.00
CA ARG A 663 4.68 4.94 28.20
C ARG A 663 5.18 6.01 27.23
N LEU A 664 4.40 6.32 26.18
CA LEU A 664 4.72 7.31 25.15
C LEU A 664 3.80 8.55 25.20
N SER A 665 2.82 8.57 26.12
CA SER A 665 2.08 9.75 26.58
C SER A 665 2.65 10.22 27.90
#